data_AF-A0A7K3MXR9-F1
#
_entry.id   AF-A0A7K3MXR9-F1
#
_cell.length_a   1.000
_cell.length_b   1.000
_cell.length_c   1.000
_cell.angle_alpha   90.00
_cell.angle_beta   90.00
_cell.angle_gamma   90.00
#
_symmetry.space_group_name_H-M   'P 1'
#
loop_
_entity.id
_entity.type
_entity.pdbx_description
1 polymer ?
#
loop_
_entity_poly.entity_id
_entity_poly.type
_entity_poly.pdbx_seq_one_letter_code
_entity_poly.pdbx_strand_id
1 'polypeptide(L)'
;MKIKLYIIATAVVIVTGLVASCKSDYRVLYTSPNFSIHNDKVIQGQNIAKVLSAESIQSNYKSTDNETYSNLISFKFSINEKDNDLAQGLDRHILVLNQKDSPIYVFGQPQTESVSTSKGILPTNTDFTFRVDMRAVFQQFKEKGFYQCIDGSKIAQSDFKGLYIAGGSLPLSWDFVNLEERGLKMSDKDNDGIFEITVKLNPLIPVKDKTWKLTQDISSKATYTSQQPIVDALYTLSLEEAKLAIEKDSTFRTGAKWAGVWTRDISYSIVLAFAYLEPEVAKISLLKKVKRDRIIQDTGSGGAWPVSSDRTTWALAAWEVYKTTGDMAWLKKAYTIIKNSAADDYKTIRNSQTGMYSGESSFLDWREQTYPKWMSNMDIHVSQNLGTNVVHYQTHQILSKMAMILREPHQEYDSIAAAIKKGINEHLWMKDRGYYAQYLYGRSFLTPSKRFETLGESLAVLFDVADENQSKAILSKSPLTAFGVTCIYPQIPGIAPYHNNAIWPFVQSYWNLAAAKVGNEQVLNHGLASLYRAAGLFLTNYENMVAETGDFKGTEINSDHMLWSMAGNLSMVYRVFIGMEFTEEGILFHPVIPQVYGGFKKLEHFKYRKANLNITVKGYGNQIASFSVDGKKSDSHFLANNVVGNHTIEIVMKNNNFGSAISLAENHFSTASPQVKLMNGALSWNPVVGAATYTIYKNGTAVQQTKGASYPIQQNVFAEYKISAMDDKGYESFTSEPILVYPSSSEQKIEIENFATQSDKPYINFSGNGFVAVSKSQNKELLLKVMVSESGIYQVDFRYSNGSGAWNTDNKCAIRSMYVNDHYSGVIVMPQRGINEWSDWGYSNSHQMQLNKGINFIKVVFEEWNNNMNVDENTAMLDFCRVIKM
;
A
#
# COMPACT_ATOMS: atom_id res chain seq x y z
N MET A 1 10.64 96.07 5.11
CA MET A 1 9.92 96.04 6.40
C MET A 1 10.40 94.81 7.18
N LYS A 2 11.14 95.03 8.29
CA LYS A 2 11.64 94.08 9.34
C LYS A 2 12.60 92.94 8.92
N ILE A 3 13.94 93.08 9.08
CA ILE A 3 14.82 92.77 10.26
C ILE A 3 15.13 91.26 10.37
N LYS A 4 16.35 90.80 9.98
CA LYS A 4 17.52 90.34 10.80
C LYS A 4 17.17 89.15 11.75
N LEU A 5 17.93 88.06 11.90
CA LEU A 5 19.38 87.96 12.17
C LEU A 5 19.86 86.47 12.11
N TYR A 6 21.16 86.32 11.92
CA TYR A 6 22.07 85.16 11.82
C TYR A 6 22.20 84.18 13.03
N ILE A 7 23.00 83.10 12.81
CA ILE A 7 23.93 82.38 13.74
C ILE A 7 23.29 81.20 14.54
N ILE A 8 23.81 79.96 14.68
CA ILE A 8 25.14 79.32 14.59
C ILE A 8 25.02 77.76 14.45
N ALA A 9 26.04 77.16 13.79
CA ALA A 9 26.66 75.82 13.86
C ALA A 9 26.09 74.72 14.82
N THR A 10 26.22 73.39 14.60
CA THR A 10 27.34 72.59 14.06
C THR A 10 26.89 71.11 13.94
N ALA A 11 27.52 70.36 13.04
CA ALA A 11 27.90 68.94 13.15
C ALA A 11 26.88 67.80 12.84
N VAL A 12 27.42 66.87 12.04
CA VAL A 12 27.01 65.47 11.77
C VAL A 12 26.01 65.25 10.62
N VAL A 13 26.54 65.19 9.39
CA VAL A 13 26.03 64.29 8.35
C VAL A 13 27.24 63.61 7.68
N ILE A 14 27.71 62.55 8.32
CA ILE A 14 28.55 61.51 7.71
C ILE A 14 27.69 60.25 7.69
N VAL A 15 27.57 59.65 6.50
CA VAL A 15 27.05 58.29 6.22
C VAL A 15 25.53 58.12 6.35
N THR A 16 24.81 58.50 5.29
CA THR A 16 23.55 57.85 4.89
C THR A 16 23.68 57.36 3.46
N GLY A 17 24.53 56.37 3.28
CA GLY A 17 24.73 55.68 2.01
C GLY A 17 25.10 54.22 2.25
N LEU A 18 24.25 53.48 2.98
CA LEU A 18 24.31 52.00 3.09
C LEU A 18 23.17 51.43 3.96
N VAL A 19 21.89 51.75 3.68
CA VAL A 19 20.77 50.94 4.19
C VAL A 19 19.62 50.94 3.19
N ALA A 20 19.86 50.39 2.00
CA ALA A 20 18.80 50.13 1.03
C ALA A 20 19.15 48.94 0.12
N SER A 21 19.43 47.77 0.71
CA SER A 21 19.31 46.49 -0.01
C SER A 21 19.38 45.31 0.96
N CYS A 22 18.34 45.13 1.78
CA CYS A 22 18.02 43.84 2.42
C CYS A 22 16.50 43.75 2.54
N LYS A 23 15.80 43.80 1.40
CA LYS A 23 14.55 43.06 1.28
C LYS A 23 14.96 41.70 0.75
N SER A 24 14.97 40.69 1.61
CA SER A 24 14.98 39.30 1.14
C SER A 24 13.73 39.13 0.29
N ASP A 25 13.85 39.19 -1.03
CA ASP A 25 12.74 38.94 -1.92
C ASP A 25 12.19 37.54 -1.60
N TYR A 26 10.99 37.49 -1.03
CA TYR A 26 10.28 36.26 -0.68
C TYR A 26 9.93 35.53 -1.98
N ARG A 27 10.88 34.77 -2.53
CA ARG A 27 10.66 33.98 -3.74
C ARG A 27 9.67 32.87 -3.39
N VAL A 28 8.52 32.92 -4.04
CA VAL A 28 7.48 31.90 -3.97
C VAL A 28 7.95 30.69 -4.77
N LEU A 29 7.96 29.52 -4.12
CA LEU A 29 8.32 28.23 -4.73
C LEU A 29 7.08 27.54 -5.30
N TYR A 30 5.95 27.64 -4.60
CA TYR A 30 4.69 27.06 -5.03
C TYR A 30 3.50 27.87 -4.48
N THR A 31 2.41 27.94 -5.24
CA THR A 31 1.16 28.53 -4.77
C THR A 31 -0.02 27.76 -5.35
N SER A 32 -0.99 27.50 -4.49
CA SER A 32 -2.30 26.93 -4.81
C SER A 32 -3.37 27.62 -3.97
N PRO A 33 -4.67 27.39 -4.23
CA PRO A 33 -5.73 27.88 -3.34
C PRO A 33 -5.62 27.39 -1.89
N ASN A 34 -5.00 26.22 -1.66
CA ASN A 34 -4.96 25.58 -0.34
C ASN A 34 -3.72 25.97 0.48
N PHE A 35 -2.56 26.18 -0.16
CA PHE A 35 -1.31 26.54 0.52
C PHE A 35 -0.28 27.17 -0.43
N SER A 36 0.73 27.81 0.15
CA SER A 36 1.91 28.31 -0.56
C SER A 36 3.21 27.93 0.14
N ILE A 37 4.26 27.72 -0.66
CA ILE A 37 5.63 27.47 -0.21
C ILE A 37 6.48 28.64 -0.67
N HIS A 38 7.25 29.20 0.25
CA HIS A 38 8.24 30.25 0.03
C HIS A 38 9.61 29.70 0.39
N ASN A 39 10.67 30.41 0.00
CA ASN A 39 12.04 30.02 0.33
C ASN A 39 12.27 29.70 1.82
N ASP A 40 11.62 30.41 2.74
CA ASP A 40 11.86 30.34 4.19
C ASP A 40 10.60 30.00 5.02
N LYS A 41 9.46 29.71 4.38
CA LYS A 41 8.21 29.44 5.09
C LYS A 41 7.18 28.65 4.27
N VAL A 42 6.27 27.99 4.99
CA VAL A 42 5.05 27.38 4.48
C VAL A 42 3.85 28.13 5.05
N ILE A 43 2.84 28.39 4.22
CA ILE A 43 1.59 29.04 4.66
C ILE A 43 0.39 28.21 4.18
N GLN A 44 -0.48 27.81 5.12
CA GLN A 44 -1.78 27.19 4.88
C GLN A 44 -2.84 27.87 5.75
N GLY A 45 -3.64 28.76 5.17
CA GLY A 45 -4.60 29.56 5.94
C GLY A 45 -3.90 30.33 7.05
N GLN A 46 -4.27 30.09 8.31
CA GLN A 46 -3.65 30.69 9.50
C GLN A 46 -2.42 29.91 10.01
N ASN A 47 -2.18 28.71 9.48
CA ASN A 47 -1.03 27.89 9.83
C ASN A 47 0.20 28.34 9.03
N ILE A 48 1.29 28.62 9.72
CA ILE A 48 2.56 29.10 9.21
C ILE A 48 3.68 28.27 9.86
N ALA A 49 4.55 27.73 9.02
CA ALA A 49 5.86 27.25 9.45
C ALA A 49 6.94 28.17 8.90
N LYS A 50 7.86 28.62 9.76
CA LYS A 50 8.95 29.53 9.40
C LYS A 50 10.29 28.90 9.75
N VAL A 51 11.20 28.91 8.78
CA VAL A 51 12.59 28.53 8.94
C VAL A 51 13.31 29.65 9.69
N LEU A 52 13.92 29.32 10.82
CA LEU A 52 14.73 30.25 11.61
C LEU A 52 16.22 30.09 11.27
N SER A 53 16.65 28.86 11.00
CA SER A 53 17.96 28.46 10.49
C SER A 53 17.85 27.08 9.82
N ALA A 54 18.93 26.60 9.21
CA ALA A 54 19.01 25.22 8.71
C ALA A 54 18.84 24.14 9.81
N GLU A 55 18.83 24.53 11.07
CA GLU A 55 18.75 23.66 12.25
C GLU A 55 17.52 23.96 13.13
N SER A 56 16.62 24.84 12.66
CA SER A 56 15.49 25.29 13.48
C SER A 56 14.30 25.75 12.63
N ILE A 57 13.13 25.15 12.86
CA ILE A 57 11.86 25.51 12.21
C ILE A 57 10.79 25.69 13.30
N GLN A 58 10.04 26.78 13.24
CA GLN A 58 8.89 27.03 14.11
C GLN A 58 7.60 26.86 13.32
N SER A 59 6.61 26.18 13.89
CA SER A 59 5.29 25.99 13.27
C SER A 59 4.19 26.24 14.29
N ASN A 60 3.16 26.98 13.90
CA ASN A 60 1.93 27.13 14.68
C ASN A 60 0.82 26.16 14.20
N TYR A 61 1.16 25.12 13.40
CA TYR A 61 0.15 24.26 12.78
C TYR A 61 -0.80 23.65 13.80
N LYS A 62 -2.10 23.88 13.57
CA LYS A 62 -3.20 23.31 14.34
C LYS A 62 -4.00 22.40 13.42
N SER A 63 -4.15 21.15 13.85
CA SER A 63 -5.11 20.25 13.22
C SER A 63 -6.53 20.74 13.51
N THR A 64 -7.40 20.69 12.49
CA THR A 64 -8.82 21.05 12.62
C THR A 64 -9.69 19.83 12.90
N ASP A 65 -9.10 18.64 13.09
CA ASP A 65 -9.81 17.37 13.21
C ASP A 65 -10.87 17.38 14.34
N ASN A 66 -10.57 17.97 15.51
CA ASN A 66 -11.54 18.12 16.59
C ASN A 66 -12.72 19.04 16.24
N GLU A 67 -12.51 20.04 15.38
CA GLU A 67 -13.52 21.03 14.95
C GLU A 67 -14.44 20.45 13.88
N THR A 68 -14.01 19.39 13.19
CA THR A 68 -14.79 18.68 12.17
C THR A 68 -15.34 17.36 12.66
N TYR A 69 -15.12 17.01 13.93
CA TYR A 69 -15.53 15.74 14.51
C TYR A 69 -17.07 15.65 14.59
N SER A 70 -17.67 14.78 13.76
CA SER A 70 -19.12 14.66 13.68
C SER A 70 -19.71 14.06 14.95
N ASN A 71 -20.85 14.60 15.39
CA ASN A 71 -21.67 13.98 16.42
C ASN A 71 -22.55 12.82 15.91
N LEU A 72 -22.53 12.54 14.60
CA LEU A 72 -23.12 11.35 14.00
C LEU A 72 -22.04 10.26 13.90
N ILE A 73 -22.12 9.27 14.78
CA ILE A 73 -21.14 8.19 14.87
C ILE A 73 -21.63 7.00 14.07
N SER A 74 -20.82 6.54 13.11
CA SER A 74 -21.01 5.27 12.40
C SER A 74 -20.20 4.16 13.07
N PHE A 75 -20.82 3.01 13.33
CA PHE A 75 -20.20 1.90 14.06
C PHE A 75 -20.84 0.54 13.76
N LYS A 76 -20.14 -0.53 14.13
CA LYS A 76 -20.58 -1.93 14.09
C LYS A 76 -20.08 -2.68 15.32
N PHE A 77 -20.77 -3.75 15.69
CA PHE A 77 -20.23 -4.74 16.61
C PHE A 77 -19.43 -5.79 15.84
N SER A 78 -18.63 -6.55 16.57
CA SER A 78 -17.72 -7.53 16.00
C SER A 78 -17.53 -8.68 16.95
N ILE A 79 -17.83 -9.90 16.52
CA ILE A 79 -17.40 -11.12 17.23
C ILE A 79 -16.03 -11.49 16.70
N ASN A 80 -15.06 -11.71 17.61
CA ASN A 80 -13.69 -12.09 17.28
C ASN A 80 -13.00 -11.19 16.26
N GLU A 81 -13.20 -9.86 16.36
CA GLU A 81 -12.43 -8.93 15.53
C GLU A 81 -12.69 -9.12 14.01
N LYS A 82 -13.93 -9.52 13.66
CA LYS A 82 -14.41 -9.72 12.28
C LYS A 82 -15.64 -8.85 11.98
N ASP A 83 -15.79 -8.39 10.73
CA ASP A 83 -17.01 -7.71 10.25
C ASP A 83 -18.15 -8.73 10.01
N ASN A 84 -18.77 -9.21 11.11
CA ASN A 84 -19.75 -10.31 11.11
C ASN A 84 -21.08 -9.99 11.82
N ASP A 85 -21.31 -8.71 12.11
CA ASP A 85 -22.53 -8.21 12.73
C ASP A 85 -23.62 -7.93 11.69
N LEU A 86 -23.42 -6.92 10.85
CA LEU A 86 -24.42 -6.54 9.82
C LEU A 86 -23.98 -6.97 8.43
N ALA A 87 -24.96 -7.01 7.50
CA ALA A 87 -24.65 -7.23 6.10
C ALA A 87 -23.62 -6.19 5.60
N GLN A 88 -22.80 -6.62 4.64
CA GLN A 88 -21.73 -5.80 4.10
C GLN A 88 -22.25 -4.41 3.65
N GLY A 89 -21.51 -3.35 3.96
CA GLY A 89 -21.87 -1.98 3.59
C GLY A 89 -23.01 -1.34 4.39
N LEU A 90 -23.55 -2.02 5.41
CA LEU A 90 -24.51 -1.45 6.35
C LEU A 90 -23.86 -1.19 7.71
N ASP A 91 -23.84 0.06 8.14
CA ASP A 91 -23.35 0.45 9.47
C ASP A 91 -24.52 0.96 10.33
N ARG A 92 -24.40 0.85 11.67
CA ARG A 92 -25.30 1.57 12.58
C ARG A 92 -24.87 3.01 12.70
N HIS A 93 -25.85 3.87 12.92
CA HIS A 93 -25.62 5.30 13.07
C HIS A 93 -26.27 5.78 14.36
N ILE A 94 -25.54 6.56 15.15
CA ILE A 94 -26.08 7.20 16.35
C ILE A 94 -25.70 8.68 16.38
N LEU A 95 -26.71 9.52 16.62
CA LEU A 95 -26.50 10.95 16.86
C LEU A 95 -26.27 11.17 18.36
N VAL A 96 -25.04 11.50 18.74
CA VAL A 96 -24.67 11.79 20.12
C VAL A 96 -24.96 13.27 20.41
N LEU A 97 -25.93 13.53 21.30
CA LEU A 97 -26.29 14.87 21.73
C LEU A 97 -25.93 15.04 23.21
N ASN A 98 -26.89 14.82 24.10
CA ASN A 98 -26.74 15.00 25.54
C ASN A 98 -26.84 13.68 26.32
N GLN A 99 -27.12 12.58 25.64
CA GLN A 99 -27.22 11.26 26.24
C GLN A 99 -25.83 10.64 26.44
N LYS A 100 -25.67 9.87 27.52
CA LYS A 100 -24.41 9.20 27.86
C LYS A 100 -24.32 7.78 27.30
N ASP A 101 -25.45 7.18 26.94
CA ASP A 101 -25.54 5.78 26.58
C ASP A 101 -26.32 5.61 25.28
N SER A 102 -25.93 4.64 24.46
CA SER A 102 -26.68 4.21 23.29
C SER A 102 -27.96 3.47 23.70
N PRO A 103 -28.98 3.35 22.83
CA PRO A 103 -29.97 2.29 23.01
C PRO A 103 -29.29 0.92 23.01
N ILE A 104 -29.95 -0.10 23.54
CA ILE A 104 -29.47 -1.48 23.47
C ILE A 104 -29.77 -2.01 22.06
N TYR A 105 -28.73 -2.21 21.27
CA TYR A 105 -28.85 -2.82 19.95
C TYR A 105 -28.85 -4.34 20.07
N VAL A 106 -29.48 -5.06 19.13
CA VAL A 106 -29.36 -6.53 19.07
C VAL A 106 -28.30 -6.90 18.05
N PHE A 107 -27.36 -7.76 18.43
CA PHE A 107 -26.31 -8.23 17.51
C PHE A 107 -26.92 -8.91 16.30
N GLY A 108 -26.45 -8.57 15.10
CA GLY A 108 -26.98 -9.12 13.85
C GLY A 108 -28.35 -8.60 13.43
N GLN A 109 -28.90 -7.58 14.11
CA GLN A 109 -30.12 -6.92 13.65
C GLN A 109 -29.83 -5.50 13.14
N PRO A 110 -30.22 -5.17 11.90
CA PRO A 110 -30.12 -3.82 11.37
C PRO A 110 -30.92 -2.83 12.21
N GLN A 111 -30.44 -1.60 12.30
CA GLN A 111 -31.20 -0.51 12.89
C GLN A 111 -32.43 -0.20 12.02
N THR A 112 -33.61 -0.14 12.64
CA THR A 112 -34.88 0.14 11.95
C THR A 112 -35.16 1.63 11.77
N GLU A 113 -34.60 2.48 12.64
CA GLU A 113 -34.81 3.92 12.62
C GLU A 113 -33.75 4.64 11.79
N SER A 114 -34.18 5.41 10.79
CA SER A 114 -33.29 6.29 10.03
C SER A 114 -32.88 7.49 10.89
N VAL A 115 -31.58 7.69 11.08
CA VAL A 115 -31.05 8.91 11.70
C VAL A 115 -31.01 10.01 10.64
N SER A 116 -32.08 10.80 10.51
CA SER A 116 -32.13 11.96 9.61
C SER A 116 -32.01 13.26 10.39
N THR A 117 -30.80 13.79 10.55
CA THR A 117 -30.58 15.10 11.19
C THR A 117 -29.37 15.83 10.63
N SER A 118 -29.31 17.15 10.86
CA SER A 118 -28.15 17.98 10.56
C SER A 118 -26.96 17.57 11.43
N LYS A 119 -25.83 17.28 10.79
CA LYS A 119 -24.54 16.99 11.45
C LYS A 119 -24.14 18.18 12.33
N GLY A 120 -23.89 17.91 13.61
CA GLY A 120 -23.24 18.83 14.55
C GLY A 120 -21.80 18.40 14.82
N ILE A 121 -21.08 19.23 15.59
CA ILE A 121 -19.74 18.92 16.07
C ILE A 121 -19.88 18.37 17.49
N LEU A 122 -19.28 17.21 17.75
CA LEU A 122 -19.27 16.63 19.10
C LEU A 122 -18.28 17.39 19.98
N PRO A 123 -18.60 17.79 21.22
CA PRO A 123 -17.61 18.37 22.12
C PRO A 123 -16.42 17.44 22.37
N THR A 124 -15.24 18.01 22.59
CA THR A 124 -14.04 17.21 22.87
C THR A 124 -14.16 16.47 24.20
N ASN A 125 -13.56 15.28 24.29
CA ASN A 125 -13.54 14.42 25.48
C ASN A 125 -14.93 13.99 25.96
N THR A 126 -15.84 13.68 25.04
CA THR A 126 -17.20 13.21 25.37
C THR A 126 -17.18 11.74 25.73
N ASP A 127 -17.50 11.39 26.98
CA ASP A 127 -17.66 9.99 27.40
C ASP A 127 -19.00 9.44 26.94
N PHE A 128 -19.00 8.28 26.27
CA PHE A 128 -20.19 7.66 25.71
C PHE A 128 -20.14 6.12 25.82
N THR A 129 -21.23 5.50 26.26
CA THR A 129 -21.36 4.06 26.44
C THR A 129 -22.15 3.43 25.30
N PHE A 130 -21.56 2.44 24.62
CA PHE A 130 -22.24 1.61 23.63
C PHE A 130 -22.72 0.31 24.26
N ARG A 131 -23.93 -0.14 23.88
CA ARG A 131 -24.61 -1.30 24.48
C ARG A 131 -25.19 -2.24 23.41
N VAL A 132 -25.02 -3.55 23.61
CA VAL A 132 -25.51 -4.58 22.68
C VAL A 132 -26.00 -5.83 23.40
N ASP A 133 -27.12 -6.38 22.95
CA ASP A 133 -27.75 -7.61 23.40
C ASP A 133 -27.23 -8.81 22.59
N MET A 134 -26.60 -9.74 23.30
CA MET A 134 -26.01 -10.98 22.77
C MET A 134 -26.85 -12.23 23.09
N ARG A 135 -28.00 -12.10 23.76
CA ARG A 135 -28.78 -13.25 24.23
C ARG A 135 -29.22 -14.17 23.09
N ALA A 136 -29.59 -13.61 21.95
CA ALA A 136 -29.95 -14.38 20.75
C ALA A 136 -28.77 -15.17 20.16
N VAL A 137 -27.54 -14.63 20.27
CA VAL A 137 -26.31 -15.33 19.84
C VAL A 137 -26.05 -16.52 20.76
N PHE A 138 -26.05 -16.29 22.08
CA PHE A 138 -25.80 -17.34 23.06
C PHE A 138 -26.89 -18.40 23.12
N GLN A 139 -28.14 -18.05 22.81
CA GLN A 139 -29.22 -19.02 22.65
C GLN A 139 -28.91 -19.97 21.48
N GLN A 140 -28.50 -19.45 20.32
CA GLN A 140 -28.13 -20.29 19.17
C GLN A 140 -26.89 -21.13 19.43
N PHE A 141 -25.90 -20.62 20.17
CA PHE A 141 -24.77 -21.46 20.63
C PHE A 141 -25.26 -22.66 21.44
N LYS A 142 -26.16 -22.46 22.41
CA LYS A 142 -26.71 -23.55 23.23
C LYS A 142 -27.56 -24.54 22.42
N GLU A 143 -28.36 -24.05 21.48
CA GLU A 143 -29.31 -24.88 20.72
C GLU A 143 -28.69 -25.61 19.53
N LYS A 144 -27.73 -24.96 18.84
CA LYS A 144 -27.20 -25.41 17.54
C LYS A 144 -25.68 -25.65 17.55
N GLY A 145 -24.97 -25.20 18.59
CA GLY A 145 -23.50 -25.19 18.64
C GLY A 145 -22.85 -24.07 17.82
N PHE A 146 -23.62 -23.23 17.14
CA PHE A 146 -23.13 -22.11 16.33
C PHE A 146 -24.17 -20.99 16.23
N TYR A 147 -23.71 -19.77 15.98
CA TYR A 147 -24.53 -18.64 15.56
C TYR A 147 -24.44 -18.49 14.05
N GLN A 148 -25.58 -18.27 13.38
CA GLN A 148 -25.61 -18.00 11.95
C GLN A 148 -25.80 -16.50 11.72
N CYS A 149 -24.81 -15.87 11.08
CA CYS A 149 -24.84 -14.47 10.66
C CYS A 149 -25.86 -14.26 9.53
N ILE A 150 -26.22 -12.99 9.27
CA ILE A 150 -27.19 -12.62 8.22
C ILE A 150 -26.77 -13.10 6.83
N ASP A 151 -25.47 -13.12 6.54
CA ASP A 151 -24.90 -13.58 5.27
C ASP A 151 -24.87 -15.12 5.14
N GLY A 152 -25.29 -15.85 6.19
CA GLY A 152 -25.30 -17.30 6.23
C GLY A 152 -24.00 -17.91 6.76
N SER A 153 -22.96 -17.12 7.02
CA SER A 153 -21.76 -17.60 7.70
C SER A 153 -22.09 -18.07 9.12
N LYS A 154 -21.27 -19.00 9.64
CA LYS A 154 -21.49 -19.62 10.95
C LYS A 154 -20.29 -19.37 11.84
N ILE A 155 -20.56 -18.94 13.07
CA ILE A 155 -19.56 -18.81 14.13
C ILE A 155 -19.81 -19.95 15.10
N ALA A 156 -18.88 -20.90 15.20
CA ALA A 156 -18.99 -22.00 16.16
C ALA A 156 -18.86 -21.47 17.59
N GLN A 157 -19.60 -22.05 18.53
CA GLN A 157 -19.48 -21.69 19.95
C GLN A 157 -18.05 -21.91 20.47
N SER A 158 -17.37 -22.96 20.01
CA SER A 158 -15.98 -23.26 20.34
C SER A 158 -15.00 -22.17 19.89
N ASP A 159 -15.39 -21.38 18.88
CA ASP A 159 -14.53 -20.40 18.24
C ASP A 159 -14.78 -19.00 18.83
N PHE A 160 -15.80 -18.78 19.66
CA PHE A 160 -16.11 -17.48 20.27
C PHE A 160 -15.06 -17.05 21.32
N LYS A 161 -14.50 -15.85 21.15
CA LYS A 161 -13.41 -15.29 21.99
C LYS A 161 -13.76 -13.98 22.67
N GLY A 162 -14.61 -13.17 22.03
CA GLY A 162 -14.94 -11.86 22.54
C GLY A 162 -15.86 -11.08 21.61
N LEU A 163 -16.40 -10.00 22.17
CA LEU A 163 -17.22 -9.01 21.47
C LEU A 163 -16.50 -7.66 21.50
N TYR A 164 -16.54 -6.95 20.39
CA TYR A 164 -15.82 -5.70 20.17
C TYR A 164 -16.72 -4.69 19.45
N ILE A 165 -16.30 -3.42 19.45
CA ILE A 165 -16.93 -2.35 18.66
C ILE A 165 -15.94 -1.75 17.68
N ALA A 166 -16.35 -1.61 16.43
CA ALA A 166 -15.62 -0.90 15.36
C ALA A 166 -16.39 0.36 14.96
N GLY A 167 -15.72 1.37 14.41
CA GLY A 167 -16.40 2.59 13.96
C GLY A 167 -15.48 3.66 13.39
N GLY A 168 -16.07 4.63 12.71
CA GLY A 168 -15.33 5.62 11.90
C GLY A 168 -14.94 6.90 12.64
N SER A 169 -14.88 6.89 13.96
CA SER A 169 -14.63 8.11 14.74
C SER A 169 -13.86 7.80 16.03
N LEU A 170 -12.74 8.50 16.25
CA LEU A 170 -11.81 8.23 17.36
C LEU A 170 -12.52 8.24 18.74
N PRO A 171 -12.32 7.21 19.58
CA PRO A 171 -11.25 6.22 19.50
C PRO A 171 -11.67 4.92 18.78
N LEU A 172 -12.88 4.86 18.21
CA LEU A 172 -13.28 3.74 17.37
C LEU A 172 -12.40 3.71 16.12
N SER A 173 -12.25 2.52 15.56
CA SER A 173 -11.50 2.28 14.34
C SER A 173 -12.21 1.23 13.49
N TRP A 174 -12.10 1.34 12.17
CA TRP A 174 -12.51 0.27 11.24
C TRP A 174 -11.44 -0.81 11.08
N ASP A 175 -10.35 -0.71 11.84
CA ASP A 175 -9.34 -1.74 12.04
C ASP A 175 -9.88 -2.87 12.92
N PHE A 176 -10.79 -3.67 12.33
CA PHE A 176 -11.51 -4.74 13.00
C PHE A 176 -10.61 -5.72 13.76
N VAL A 177 -9.37 -5.84 13.31
CA VAL A 177 -8.36 -6.83 13.70
C VAL A 177 -7.42 -6.37 14.81
N ASN A 178 -7.46 -5.09 15.19
CA ASN A 178 -6.72 -4.54 16.32
C ASN A 178 -7.65 -3.85 17.34
N LEU A 179 -8.93 -4.23 17.36
CA LEU A 179 -9.91 -3.63 18.26
C LEU A 179 -9.54 -3.92 19.73
N GLU A 180 -9.06 -5.13 20.04
CA GLU A 180 -8.59 -5.47 21.40
C GLU A 180 -7.40 -4.62 21.82
N GLU A 181 -6.38 -4.48 20.95
CA GLU A 181 -5.19 -3.68 21.20
C GLU A 181 -5.51 -2.20 21.40
N ARG A 182 -6.60 -1.73 20.76
CA ARG A 182 -7.15 -0.37 20.93
C ARG A 182 -8.07 -0.23 22.15
N GLY A 183 -8.27 -1.30 22.93
CA GLY A 183 -9.13 -1.31 24.10
C GLY A 183 -10.62 -1.25 23.77
N LEU A 184 -11.04 -1.73 22.60
CA LEU A 184 -12.43 -1.69 22.10
C LEU A 184 -13.20 -2.99 22.35
N LYS A 185 -12.70 -3.84 23.26
CA LYS A 185 -13.39 -5.04 23.74
C LYS A 185 -14.54 -4.67 24.67
N MET A 186 -15.72 -5.23 24.42
CA MET A 186 -16.91 -5.03 25.24
C MET A 186 -16.99 -6.07 26.37
N SER A 187 -17.66 -5.71 27.46
CA SER A 187 -17.81 -6.59 28.63
C SER A 187 -19.25 -6.66 29.09
N ASP A 188 -19.70 -7.85 29.50
CA ASP A 188 -20.93 -8.11 30.24
C ASP A 188 -20.52 -8.37 31.70
N LYS A 189 -20.71 -7.38 32.58
CA LYS A 189 -20.18 -7.42 33.96
C LYS A 189 -21.14 -8.10 34.94
N ASP A 190 -22.43 -8.05 34.68
CA ASP A 190 -23.49 -8.62 35.54
C ASP A 190 -24.04 -9.95 35.01
N ASN A 191 -23.59 -10.40 33.83
CA ASN A 191 -23.96 -11.64 33.15
C ASN A 191 -25.44 -11.68 32.72
N ASP A 192 -26.02 -10.53 32.37
CA ASP A 192 -27.41 -10.44 31.89
C ASP A 192 -27.53 -10.63 30.36
N GLY A 193 -26.40 -10.74 29.66
CA GLY A 193 -26.30 -10.89 28.21
C GLY A 193 -26.19 -9.56 27.45
N ILE A 194 -26.11 -8.42 28.14
CA ILE A 194 -25.89 -7.09 27.58
C ILE A 194 -24.42 -6.70 27.76
N PHE A 195 -23.74 -6.51 26.64
CA PHE A 195 -22.34 -6.10 26.62
C PHE A 195 -22.25 -4.59 26.49
N GLU A 196 -21.30 -4.00 27.22
CA GLU A 196 -21.10 -2.56 27.26
C GLU A 196 -19.63 -2.17 27.10
N ILE A 197 -19.40 -0.97 26.55
CA ILE A 197 -18.10 -0.29 26.56
C ILE A 197 -18.30 1.23 26.63
N THR A 198 -17.56 1.90 27.51
CA THR A 198 -17.51 3.36 27.55
C THR A 198 -16.23 3.84 26.87
N VAL A 199 -16.37 4.71 25.86
CA VAL A 199 -15.26 5.32 25.13
C VAL A 199 -15.28 6.84 25.26
N LYS A 200 -14.12 7.48 25.10
CA LYS A 200 -13.98 8.94 25.11
C LYS A 200 -13.90 9.47 23.68
N LEU A 201 -15.05 9.83 23.11
CA LEU A 201 -15.19 10.37 21.76
C LEU A 201 -14.62 11.79 21.64
N ASN A 202 -14.17 12.13 20.43
CA ASN A 202 -13.50 13.39 20.09
C ASN A 202 -12.37 13.76 21.08
N PRO A 203 -11.34 12.90 21.23
CA PRO A 203 -10.26 13.17 22.16
C PRO A 203 -9.55 14.49 21.83
N LEU A 204 -9.34 15.34 22.83
CA LEU A 204 -8.74 16.67 22.64
C LEU A 204 -7.33 16.58 22.05
N ILE A 205 -7.09 17.29 20.94
CA ILE A 205 -5.78 17.49 20.33
C ILE A 205 -5.18 18.77 20.89
N PRO A 206 -4.04 18.70 21.62
CA PRO A 206 -3.44 19.88 22.21
C PRO A 206 -2.98 20.90 21.15
N VAL A 207 -3.47 22.13 21.25
CA VAL A 207 -3.06 23.26 20.41
C VAL A 207 -1.87 23.97 21.05
N LYS A 208 -0.66 23.73 20.52
CA LYS A 208 0.55 24.46 20.94
C LYS A 208 1.44 24.72 19.74
N ASP A 209 2.01 25.93 19.69
CA ASP A 209 3.10 26.24 18.77
C ASP A 209 4.27 25.31 19.07
N LYS A 210 4.88 24.77 18.02
CA LYS A 210 5.99 23.84 18.10
C LYS A 210 7.23 24.45 17.49
N THR A 211 8.39 24.05 17.98
CA THR A 211 9.67 24.40 17.38
C THR A 211 10.51 23.15 17.35
N TRP A 212 10.90 22.73 16.15
CA TRP A 212 11.95 21.76 15.96
C TRP A 212 13.28 22.49 16.00
N LYS A 213 14.22 21.93 16.75
CA LYS A 213 15.62 22.35 16.78
C LYS A 213 16.47 21.09 16.72
N LEU A 214 17.52 21.11 15.91
CA LEU A 214 18.47 20.02 15.85
C LEU A 214 19.01 19.70 17.26
N THR A 215 18.91 18.45 17.67
CA THR A 215 19.40 17.94 18.96
C THR A 215 20.49 16.89 18.80
N GLN A 216 20.51 16.19 17.67
CA GLN A 216 21.49 15.15 17.40
C GLN A 216 22.73 15.70 16.67
N ASP A 217 23.91 15.21 17.06
CA ASP A 217 25.14 15.47 16.31
C ASP A 217 25.13 14.73 14.96
N ILE A 218 24.97 15.47 13.87
CA ILE A 218 24.99 14.95 12.50
C ILE A 218 26.26 15.38 11.74
N SER A 219 27.30 15.88 12.42
CA SER A 219 28.53 16.38 11.79
C SER A 219 29.29 15.35 10.94
N SER A 220 29.04 14.06 11.17
CA SER A 220 29.59 12.95 10.38
C SER A 220 28.88 12.72 9.04
N LYS A 221 27.74 13.37 8.82
CA LYS A 221 26.90 13.27 7.61
C LYS A 221 27.23 14.38 6.61
N ALA A 222 26.77 14.22 5.37
CA ALA A 222 26.94 15.24 4.34
C ALA A 222 26.14 16.51 4.68
N THR A 223 26.71 17.68 4.40
CA THR A 223 26.05 18.97 4.60
C THR A 223 25.44 19.45 3.30
N TYR A 224 24.18 19.92 3.34
CA TYR A 224 23.52 20.50 2.19
C TYR A 224 23.21 21.98 2.45
N THR A 225 23.55 22.85 1.49
CA THR A 225 23.22 24.28 1.52
C THR A 225 22.67 24.74 0.17
N SER A 226 21.64 25.57 0.17
CA SER A 226 21.06 26.13 -1.05
C SER A 226 20.53 27.54 -0.87
N GLN A 227 19.94 28.09 -1.94
CA GLN A 227 19.19 29.35 -1.88
C GLN A 227 17.73 29.16 -1.43
N GLN A 228 17.35 27.95 -1.01
CA GLN A 228 16.02 27.62 -0.50
C GLN A 228 16.14 27.12 0.95
N PRO A 229 16.19 28.02 1.96
CA PRO A 229 16.33 27.66 3.37
C PRO A 229 15.38 26.58 3.88
N ILE A 230 14.16 26.49 3.35
CA ILE A 230 13.19 25.43 3.69
C ILE A 230 13.69 24.04 3.29
N VAL A 231 14.38 23.91 2.15
CA VAL A 231 14.97 22.64 1.71
C VAL A 231 16.12 22.27 2.63
N ASP A 232 16.98 23.24 2.97
CA ASP A 232 18.13 23.04 3.85
C ASP A 232 17.69 22.56 5.24
N ALA A 233 16.70 23.23 5.83
CA ALA A 233 16.20 22.88 7.16
C ALA A 233 15.49 21.52 7.19
N LEU A 234 14.71 21.19 6.15
CA LEU A 234 14.02 19.89 6.07
C LEU A 234 14.96 18.72 5.76
N TYR A 235 16.05 18.98 5.03
CA TYR A 235 17.15 18.03 4.85
C TYR A 235 17.81 17.71 6.20
N THR A 236 18.16 18.73 6.97
CA THR A 236 18.75 18.56 8.32
C THR A 236 17.82 17.80 9.27
N LEU A 237 16.53 18.17 9.29
CA LEU A 237 15.50 17.46 10.07
C LEU A 237 15.45 15.98 9.69
N SER A 238 15.42 15.67 8.39
CA SER A 238 15.32 14.29 7.92
C SER A 238 16.59 13.48 8.21
N LEU A 239 17.78 14.11 8.23
CA LEU A 239 19.02 13.46 8.67
C LEU A 239 19.03 13.16 10.17
N GLU A 240 18.49 14.06 11.00
CA GLU A 240 18.33 13.81 12.43
C GLU A 240 17.40 12.62 12.68
N GLU A 241 16.22 12.61 12.04
CA GLU A 241 15.28 11.50 12.14
C GLU A 241 15.91 10.18 11.66
N ALA A 242 16.68 10.21 10.56
CA ALA A 242 17.39 9.03 10.06
C ALA A 242 18.38 8.47 11.08
N LYS A 243 19.10 9.35 11.80
CA LYS A 243 20.00 8.92 12.88
C LYS A 243 19.23 8.32 14.06
N LEU A 244 18.08 8.90 14.42
CA LEU A 244 17.19 8.37 15.47
C LEU A 244 16.53 7.04 15.08
N ALA A 245 16.45 6.74 13.79
CA ALA A 245 15.88 5.50 13.28
C ALA A 245 16.86 4.29 13.35
N ILE A 246 18.12 4.49 13.74
CA ILE A 246 19.08 3.40 13.89
C ILE A 246 19.00 2.83 15.31
N GLU A 247 18.58 1.58 15.40
CA GLU A 247 18.44 0.83 16.65
C GLU A 247 19.80 0.33 17.19
N LYS A 248 19.81 -0.10 18.45
CA LYS A 248 21.03 -0.58 19.13
C LYS A 248 21.68 -1.78 18.46
N ASP A 249 20.90 -2.61 17.76
CA ASP A 249 21.38 -3.77 17.01
C ASP A 249 21.85 -3.41 15.58
N SER A 250 21.97 -2.10 15.28
CA SER A 250 22.35 -1.58 13.96
C SER A 250 21.39 -1.97 12.83
N THR A 251 20.11 -2.13 13.17
CA THR A 251 19.02 -2.16 12.20
C THR A 251 18.28 -0.83 12.17
N PHE A 252 17.57 -0.56 11.09
CA PHE A 252 16.55 0.48 11.04
C PHE A 252 15.27 0.04 11.74
N ARG A 253 14.69 0.94 12.53
CA ARG A 253 13.24 0.93 12.84
C ARG A 253 12.47 1.64 11.74
N THR A 254 11.18 1.32 11.59
CA THR A 254 10.36 1.85 10.48
C THR A 254 9.59 3.12 10.83
N GLY A 255 9.30 3.37 12.10
CA GLY A 255 8.70 4.62 12.56
C GLY A 255 8.69 4.73 14.10
N ALA A 256 8.34 5.89 14.63
CA ALA A 256 8.22 6.11 16.08
C ALA A 256 7.25 5.13 16.78
N LYS A 257 6.19 4.70 16.08
CA LYS A 257 5.23 3.67 16.56
C LYS A 257 5.52 2.27 16.03
N TRP A 258 6.41 2.14 15.05
CA TRP A 258 6.70 0.90 14.35
C TRP A 258 8.14 0.46 14.67
N ALA A 259 8.27 -0.38 15.69
CA ALA A 259 9.55 -0.97 16.03
C ALA A 259 9.89 -2.12 15.08
N GLY A 260 11.19 -2.40 14.95
CA GLY A 260 11.69 -3.54 14.18
C GLY A 260 11.73 -3.32 12.67
N VAL A 261 12.04 -4.41 11.97
CA VAL A 261 12.37 -4.41 10.55
C VAL A 261 11.25 -5.03 9.74
N TRP A 262 10.74 -4.26 8.78
CA TRP A 262 9.73 -4.69 7.81
C TRP A 262 10.36 -4.70 6.42
N THR A 263 10.24 -5.82 5.70
CA THR A 263 10.90 -6.08 4.40
C THR A 263 10.63 -4.97 3.43
N ARG A 264 9.35 -4.65 3.22
CA ARG A 264 8.97 -3.63 2.27
C ARG A 264 9.49 -2.26 2.71
N ASP A 265 9.40 -1.98 4.01
CA ASP A 265 9.69 -0.68 4.56
C ASP A 265 11.12 -0.22 4.42
N ILE A 266 12.01 -1.08 4.86
CA ILE A 266 13.43 -0.83 4.69
C ILE A 266 13.78 -0.79 3.22
N SER A 267 13.14 -1.61 2.37
CA SER A 267 13.60 -1.79 1.00
C SER A 267 13.43 -0.53 0.16
N TYR A 268 12.23 0.04 0.17
CA TYR A 268 11.99 1.28 -0.56
C TYR A 268 12.73 2.47 0.06
N SER A 269 12.94 2.48 1.39
CA SER A 269 13.74 3.52 2.06
C SER A 269 15.22 3.45 1.70
N ILE A 270 15.77 2.24 1.55
CA ILE A 270 17.13 1.97 1.10
C ILE A 270 17.32 2.45 -0.35
N VAL A 271 16.35 2.16 -1.22
CA VAL A 271 16.35 2.69 -2.59
C VAL A 271 16.29 4.21 -2.59
N LEU A 272 15.43 4.83 -1.78
CA LEU A 272 15.30 6.29 -1.76
C LEU A 272 16.56 6.98 -1.24
N ALA A 273 17.16 6.51 -0.14
CA ALA A 273 18.31 7.18 0.49
C ALA A 273 19.33 6.28 1.21
N PHE A 274 18.91 5.20 1.86
CA PHE A 274 19.81 4.54 2.83
C PHE A 274 20.87 3.62 2.23
N ALA A 275 20.77 3.25 0.94
CA ALA A 275 21.83 2.49 0.26
C ALA A 275 23.18 3.22 0.24
N TYR A 276 23.18 4.56 0.24
CA TYR A 276 24.39 5.39 0.19
C TYR A 276 24.61 6.24 1.44
N LEU A 277 23.60 6.41 2.30
CA LEU A 277 23.78 7.10 3.58
C LEU A 277 24.23 6.18 4.71
N GLU A 278 23.74 4.94 4.72
CA GLU A 278 23.97 3.96 5.78
C GLU A 278 24.06 2.52 5.23
N PRO A 279 24.98 2.22 4.29
CA PRO A 279 25.01 0.94 3.57
C PRO A 279 25.14 -0.29 4.49
N GLU A 280 25.88 -0.19 5.60
CA GLU A 280 26.07 -1.33 6.50
C GLU A 280 24.81 -1.59 7.35
N VAL A 281 24.14 -0.55 7.84
CA VAL A 281 22.83 -0.67 8.52
C VAL A 281 21.81 -1.27 7.56
N ALA A 282 21.81 -0.83 6.29
CA ALA A 282 20.96 -1.38 5.24
C ALA A 282 21.18 -2.89 5.04
N LYS A 283 22.44 -3.36 4.94
CA LYS A 283 22.77 -4.79 4.83
C LYS A 283 22.27 -5.59 6.04
N ILE A 284 22.51 -5.10 7.26
CA ILE A 284 22.09 -5.76 8.51
C ILE A 284 20.57 -5.87 8.58
N SER A 285 19.85 -4.77 8.30
CA SER A 285 18.38 -4.76 8.22
C SER A 285 17.85 -5.73 7.17
N LEU A 286 18.40 -5.74 5.96
CA LEU A 286 17.97 -6.66 4.90
C LEU A 286 18.17 -8.12 5.31
N LEU A 287 19.30 -8.46 5.95
CA LEU A 287 19.57 -9.84 6.40
C LEU A 287 18.66 -10.29 7.55
N LYS A 288 18.09 -9.35 8.34
CA LYS A 288 17.06 -9.67 9.34
C LYS A 288 15.80 -10.26 8.72
N LYS A 289 15.57 -9.99 7.44
CA LYS A 289 14.40 -10.45 6.65
C LYS A 289 14.74 -11.60 5.73
N VAL A 290 15.67 -12.47 6.14
CA VAL A 290 16.07 -13.66 5.39
C VAL A 290 15.98 -14.89 6.29
N LYS A 291 15.32 -15.95 5.81
CA LYS A 291 15.29 -17.28 6.44
C LYS A 291 15.43 -18.33 5.35
N ARG A 292 16.25 -19.37 5.58
CA ARG A 292 16.54 -20.42 4.57
C ARG A 292 17.04 -19.86 3.23
N ASP A 293 17.87 -18.82 3.27
CA ASP A 293 18.36 -18.08 2.09
C ASP A 293 17.22 -17.65 1.15
N ARG A 294 16.08 -17.25 1.72
CA ARG A 294 14.93 -16.68 1.02
C ARG A 294 14.46 -15.44 1.74
N ILE A 295 13.91 -14.50 0.99
CA ILE A 295 13.34 -13.28 1.51
C ILE A 295 12.05 -13.61 2.27
N ILE A 296 11.93 -13.04 3.47
CA ILE A 296 10.73 -13.14 4.31
C ILE A 296 9.73 -12.08 3.84
N GLN A 297 8.50 -12.50 3.52
CA GLN A 297 7.36 -11.58 3.37
C GLN A 297 6.96 -11.05 4.75
N ASP A 298 6.62 -9.77 4.83
CA ASP A 298 6.05 -9.19 6.04
C ASP A 298 4.72 -9.86 6.40
N THR A 299 4.41 -9.95 7.69
CA THR A 299 3.13 -10.49 8.14
C THR A 299 1.99 -9.66 7.55
N GLY A 300 0.91 -10.32 7.12
CA GLY A 300 -0.18 -9.64 6.42
C GLY A 300 -1.33 -10.59 6.09
N SER A 301 -2.20 -10.15 5.18
CA SER A 301 -3.40 -10.85 4.71
C SER A 301 -3.22 -12.37 4.60
N GLY A 302 -3.99 -13.13 5.39
CA GLY A 302 -4.10 -14.58 5.25
C GLY A 302 -2.85 -15.39 5.60
N GLY A 303 -1.95 -14.85 6.40
CA GLY A 303 -0.67 -15.47 6.71
C GLY A 303 0.42 -15.12 5.69
N ALA A 304 0.33 -13.94 5.07
CA ALA A 304 1.32 -13.35 4.18
C ALA A 304 1.60 -14.20 2.92
N TRP A 305 2.85 -14.55 2.64
CA TRP A 305 3.18 -15.26 1.40
C TRP A 305 2.52 -16.65 1.34
N PRO A 306 1.81 -16.99 0.24
CA PRO A 306 1.85 -16.35 -1.08
C PRO A 306 0.63 -15.45 -1.38
N VAL A 307 -0.15 -15.05 -0.36
CA VAL A 307 -1.24 -14.06 -0.51
C VAL A 307 -0.65 -12.69 -0.85
N SER A 308 0.37 -12.26 -0.10
CA SER A 308 1.22 -11.11 -0.45
C SER A 308 2.53 -11.62 -1.05
N SER A 309 2.99 -10.98 -2.11
CA SER A 309 4.15 -11.43 -2.90
C SER A 309 5.20 -10.34 -3.19
N ASP A 310 5.04 -9.16 -2.60
CA ASP A 310 5.92 -8.02 -2.80
C ASP A 310 7.22 -8.05 -1.96
N ARG A 311 7.51 -9.17 -1.28
CA ARG A 311 8.81 -9.44 -0.63
C ARG A 311 10.00 -9.18 -1.55
N THR A 312 9.81 -9.32 -2.86
CA THR A 312 10.85 -9.08 -3.87
C THR A 312 11.31 -7.63 -3.96
N THR A 313 10.64 -6.67 -3.30
CA THR A 313 11.16 -5.30 -3.06
C THR A 313 12.55 -5.31 -2.42
N TRP A 314 12.87 -6.33 -1.62
CA TRP A 314 14.20 -6.59 -1.07
C TRP A 314 15.29 -6.65 -2.15
N ALA A 315 14.98 -7.18 -3.34
CA ALA A 315 15.92 -7.25 -4.45
C ALA A 315 16.32 -5.85 -4.96
N LEU A 316 15.38 -4.91 -4.99
CA LEU A 316 15.64 -3.51 -5.38
C LEU A 316 16.67 -2.88 -4.44
N ALA A 317 16.43 -3.04 -3.13
CA ALA A 317 17.30 -2.50 -2.08
C ALA A 317 18.68 -3.14 -2.08
N ALA A 318 18.74 -4.47 -2.17
CA ALA A 318 20.01 -5.19 -2.18
C ALA A 318 20.87 -4.85 -3.39
N TRP A 319 20.24 -4.65 -4.55
CA TRP A 319 20.92 -4.17 -5.74
C TRP A 319 21.42 -2.73 -5.59
N GLU A 320 20.62 -1.83 -5.04
CA GLU A 320 21.05 -0.44 -4.80
C GLU A 320 22.25 -0.39 -3.85
N VAL A 321 22.25 -1.19 -2.78
CA VAL A 321 23.41 -1.34 -1.87
C VAL A 321 24.65 -1.84 -2.59
N TYR A 322 24.53 -2.77 -3.55
CA TYR A 322 25.68 -3.20 -4.35
C TYR A 322 26.21 -2.05 -5.21
N LYS A 323 25.35 -1.33 -5.92
CA LYS A 323 25.78 -0.21 -6.79
C LYS A 323 26.52 0.87 -6.00
N THR A 324 26.05 1.18 -4.79
CA THR A 324 26.67 2.21 -3.94
C THR A 324 27.99 1.74 -3.29
N THR A 325 28.11 0.46 -2.92
CA THR A 325 29.27 -0.05 -2.17
C THR A 325 30.34 -0.74 -3.04
N GLY A 326 29.95 -1.38 -4.14
CA GLY A 326 30.79 -2.27 -4.93
C GLY A 326 31.14 -3.60 -4.23
N ASP A 327 30.44 -3.95 -3.14
CA ASP A 327 30.74 -5.13 -2.33
C ASP A 327 30.35 -6.43 -3.05
N MET A 328 31.34 -7.16 -3.56
CA MET A 328 31.16 -8.43 -4.27
C MET A 328 30.71 -9.58 -3.35
N ALA A 329 31.05 -9.54 -2.06
CA ALA A 329 30.58 -10.55 -1.11
C ALA A 329 29.08 -10.37 -0.85
N TRP A 330 28.65 -9.11 -0.67
CA TRP A 330 27.23 -8.75 -0.62
C TRP A 330 26.50 -9.16 -1.89
N LEU A 331 27.03 -8.85 -3.07
CA LEU A 331 26.43 -9.22 -4.35
C LEU A 331 26.15 -10.72 -4.44
N LYS A 332 27.14 -11.57 -4.11
CA LYS A 332 27.00 -13.04 -4.17
C LYS A 332 25.94 -13.55 -3.20
N LYS A 333 25.89 -12.99 -1.98
CA LYS A 333 24.90 -13.36 -0.96
C LYS A 333 23.50 -12.94 -1.39
N ALA A 334 23.34 -11.69 -1.84
CA ALA A 334 22.07 -11.16 -2.33
C ALA A 334 21.56 -11.94 -3.55
N TYR A 335 22.42 -12.24 -4.53
CA TYR A 335 22.06 -13.05 -5.70
C TYR A 335 21.50 -14.41 -5.30
N THR A 336 22.15 -15.10 -4.36
CA THR A 336 21.69 -16.41 -3.87
C THR A 336 20.30 -16.31 -3.24
N ILE A 337 20.06 -15.30 -2.39
CA ILE A 337 18.79 -15.09 -1.71
C ILE A 337 17.67 -14.78 -2.71
N ILE A 338 17.91 -13.83 -3.62
CA ILE A 338 16.91 -13.40 -4.61
C ILE A 338 16.60 -14.55 -5.57
N LYS A 339 17.61 -15.29 -6.03
CA LYS A 339 17.44 -16.43 -6.94
C LYS A 339 16.55 -17.52 -6.32
N ASN A 340 16.81 -17.88 -5.06
CA ASN A 340 16.02 -18.89 -4.36
C ASN A 340 14.57 -18.44 -4.16
N SER A 341 14.35 -17.17 -3.78
CA SER A 341 12.99 -16.63 -3.64
C SER A 341 12.24 -16.57 -4.97
N ALA A 342 12.88 -16.09 -6.04
CA ALA A 342 12.28 -16.03 -7.36
C ALA A 342 11.93 -17.43 -7.92
N ALA A 343 12.72 -18.45 -7.61
CA ALA A 343 12.43 -19.83 -7.99
C ALA A 343 11.18 -20.38 -7.28
N ASP A 344 11.03 -20.12 -5.97
CA ASP A 344 9.81 -20.48 -5.23
C ASP A 344 8.58 -19.73 -5.77
N ASP A 345 8.73 -18.42 -6.06
CA ASP A 345 7.67 -17.57 -6.61
C ASP A 345 7.25 -18.03 -8.02
N TYR A 346 8.19 -18.42 -8.88
CA TYR A 346 7.89 -18.90 -10.23
C TYR A 346 6.99 -20.14 -10.23
N LYS A 347 7.12 -21.00 -9.22
CA LYS A 347 6.24 -22.17 -9.03
C LYS A 347 4.91 -21.80 -8.38
N THR A 348 4.93 -20.86 -7.43
CA THR A 348 3.81 -20.64 -6.51
C THR A 348 2.82 -19.57 -6.98
N ILE A 349 3.30 -18.48 -7.58
CA ILE A 349 2.46 -17.29 -7.85
C ILE A 349 2.44 -16.85 -9.31
N ARG A 350 3.22 -17.48 -10.19
CA ARG A 350 3.20 -17.15 -11.62
C ARG A 350 1.89 -17.60 -12.27
N ASN A 351 1.23 -16.67 -12.96
CA ASN A 351 0.12 -16.98 -13.85
C ASN A 351 0.65 -17.20 -15.28
N SER A 352 0.44 -18.40 -15.83
CA SER A 352 0.92 -18.74 -17.17
C SER A 352 0.11 -18.11 -18.31
N GLN A 353 -1.13 -17.70 -18.07
CA GLN A 353 -2.00 -17.10 -19.08
C GLN A 353 -1.61 -15.64 -19.36
N THR A 354 -1.31 -14.87 -18.31
CA THR A 354 -0.92 -13.46 -18.44
C THR A 354 0.59 -13.25 -18.42
N GLY A 355 1.36 -14.24 -17.95
CA GLY A 355 2.80 -14.10 -17.68
C GLY A 355 3.13 -13.29 -16.43
N MET A 356 2.14 -12.68 -15.78
CA MET A 356 2.26 -11.90 -14.55
C MET A 356 2.17 -12.78 -13.31
N TYR A 357 2.49 -12.22 -12.16
CA TYR A 357 2.50 -12.88 -10.86
C TYR A 357 1.30 -12.41 -10.04
N SER A 358 0.79 -13.33 -9.23
CA SER A 358 -0.36 -13.11 -8.37
C SER A 358 0.06 -12.63 -6.97
N GLY A 359 -0.89 -12.03 -6.27
CA GLY A 359 -0.75 -11.59 -4.89
C GLY A 359 -1.08 -10.12 -4.68
N GLU A 360 -1.07 -9.76 -3.40
CA GLU A 360 -1.46 -8.45 -2.90
C GLU A 360 -0.62 -7.30 -3.48
N SER A 361 -1.20 -6.11 -3.39
CA SER A 361 -0.60 -4.88 -3.88
C SER A 361 0.51 -4.46 -2.95
N SER A 362 1.67 -4.09 -3.50
CA SER A 362 2.77 -3.59 -2.68
C SER A 362 2.33 -2.37 -1.89
N PHE A 363 2.70 -2.31 -0.61
CA PHE A 363 2.32 -1.32 0.41
C PHE A 363 0.84 -1.16 0.76
N LEU A 364 -0.06 -1.51 -0.14
CA LEU A 364 -1.50 -1.44 0.04
C LEU A 364 -2.05 -2.74 0.66
N ASP A 365 -1.41 -3.20 1.73
CA ASP A 365 -1.58 -4.52 2.37
C ASP A 365 -2.71 -4.59 3.41
N TRP A 366 -3.35 -3.46 3.68
CA TRP A 366 -4.58 -3.43 4.44
C TRP A 366 -5.77 -3.58 3.49
N ARG A 367 -6.24 -4.82 3.30
CA ARG A 367 -7.20 -5.17 2.25
C ARG A 367 -8.46 -4.29 2.22
N GLU A 368 -8.99 -3.94 3.39
CA GLU A 368 -10.22 -3.12 3.53
C GLU A 368 -10.06 -1.74 2.92
N GLN A 369 -8.83 -1.26 2.76
CA GLN A 369 -8.52 0.06 2.23
C GLN A 369 -8.42 0.09 0.70
N THR A 370 -8.21 -1.03 0.03
CA THR A 370 -7.83 -1.02 -1.40
C THR A 370 -8.44 -2.14 -2.25
N TYR A 371 -9.14 -3.08 -1.62
CA TYR A 371 -9.87 -4.16 -2.28
C TYR A 371 -11.38 -4.05 -2.03
N PRO A 372 -12.21 -4.57 -2.94
CA PRO A 372 -13.64 -4.67 -2.68
C PRO A 372 -13.90 -5.56 -1.47
N LYS A 373 -14.84 -5.16 -0.62
CA LYS A 373 -15.12 -5.81 0.67
C LYS A 373 -15.42 -7.32 0.57
N TRP A 374 -15.89 -7.81 -0.58
CA TRP A 374 -16.21 -9.23 -0.80
C TRP A 374 -14.98 -10.11 -1.00
N MET A 375 -13.82 -9.54 -1.34
CA MET A 375 -12.59 -10.32 -1.55
C MET A 375 -12.06 -10.86 -0.23
N SER A 376 -11.91 -12.17 -0.18
CA SER A 376 -11.18 -12.88 0.86
C SER A 376 -9.66 -12.85 0.60
N ASN A 377 -8.86 -13.32 1.57
CA ASN A 377 -7.41 -13.49 1.37
C ASN A 377 -7.07 -14.41 0.19
N MET A 378 -7.94 -15.39 -0.12
CA MET A 378 -7.76 -16.23 -1.30
C MET A 378 -7.98 -15.42 -2.59
N ASP A 379 -9.02 -14.58 -2.63
CA ASP A 379 -9.28 -13.75 -3.80
C ASP A 379 -8.13 -12.73 -4.01
N ILE A 380 -7.54 -12.22 -2.93
CA ILE A 380 -6.35 -11.33 -2.98
C ILE A 380 -5.14 -12.06 -3.54
N HIS A 381 -4.88 -13.30 -3.11
CA HIS A 381 -3.83 -14.14 -3.68
C HIS A 381 -3.97 -14.27 -5.21
N VAL A 382 -5.20 -14.38 -5.72
CA VAL A 382 -5.49 -14.54 -7.17
C VAL A 382 -5.27 -13.24 -7.96
N SER A 383 -5.36 -12.08 -7.31
CA SER A 383 -5.22 -10.78 -7.98
C SER A 383 -3.81 -10.58 -8.57
N GLN A 384 -3.69 -9.76 -9.61
CA GLN A 384 -2.40 -9.46 -10.28
C GLN A 384 -2.18 -7.95 -10.29
N ASN A 385 -1.35 -7.47 -9.38
CA ASN A 385 -1.19 -6.05 -9.09
C ASN A 385 -0.06 -5.37 -9.88
N LEU A 386 -0.29 -4.11 -10.28
CA LEU A 386 0.68 -3.30 -11.03
C LEU A 386 2.02 -3.17 -10.30
N GLY A 387 2.02 -2.57 -9.10
CA GLY A 387 3.24 -2.33 -8.34
C GLY A 387 4.01 -3.61 -8.06
N THR A 388 3.33 -4.66 -7.59
CA THR A 388 3.93 -5.96 -7.32
C THR A 388 4.56 -6.58 -8.57
N ASN A 389 3.88 -6.52 -9.73
CA ASN A 389 4.42 -7.06 -10.98
C ASN A 389 5.58 -6.25 -11.55
N VAL A 390 5.55 -4.92 -11.42
CA VAL A 390 6.69 -4.07 -11.80
C VAL A 390 7.92 -4.41 -10.94
N VAL A 391 7.75 -4.68 -9.65
CA VAL A 391 8.84 -5.14 -8.77
C VAL A 391 9.34 -6.53 -9.19
N HIS A 392 8.45 -7.47 -9.53
CA HIS A 392 8.87 -8.79 -10.05
C HIS A 392 9.62 -8.68 -11.38
N TYR A 393 9.17 -7.83 -12.30
CA TYR A 393 9.89 -7.51 -13.53
C TYR A 393 11.32 -7.02 -13.22
N GLN A 394 11.44 -6.01 -12.36
CA GLN A 394 12.72 -5.43 -12.02
C GLN A 394 13.62 -6.41 -11.25
N THR A 395 13.03 -7.29 -10.44
CA THR A 395 13.77 -8.36 -9.74
C THR A 395 14.44 -9.31 -10.72
N HIS A 396 13.75 -9.70 -11.80
CA HIS A 396 14.34 -10.57 -12.82
C HIS A 396 15.40 -9.84 -13.67
N GLN A 397 15.20 -8.55 -13.96
CA GLN A 397 16.26 -7.71 -14.56
C GLN A 397 17.52 -7.64 -13.67
N ILE A 398 17.33 -7.46 -12.36
CA ILE A 398 18.42 -7.46 -11.37
C ILE A 398 19.11 -8.83 -11.33
N LEU A 399 18.36 -9.94 -11.28
CA LEU A 399 18.93 -11.28 -11.30
C LEU A 399 19.78 -11.53 -12.54
N SER A 400 19.32 -11.08 -13.71
CA SER A 400 20.09 -11.17 -14.95
C SER A 400 21.42 -10.42 -14.85
N LYS A 401 21.38 -9.16 -14.40
CA LYS A 401 22.58 -8.33 -14.19
C LYS A 401 23.54 -8.93 -13.17
N MET A 402 23.03 -9.37 -12.02
CA MET A 402 23.83 -10.04 -10.99
C MET A 402 24.47 -11.32 -11.54
N ALA A 403 23.72 -12.13 -12.29
CA ALA A 403 24.21 -13.37 -12.89
C ALA A 403 25.34 -13.09 -13.90
N MET A 404 25.18 -12.09 -14.77
CA MET A 404 26.25 -11.68 -15.70
C MET A 404 27.55 -11.29 -14.98
N ILE A 405 27.45 -10.46 -13.92
CA ILE A 405 28.61 -10.03 -13.13
C ILE A 405 29.29 -11.25 -12.47
N LEU A 406 28.49 -12.19 -11.96
CA LEU A 406 28.95 -13.42 -11.32
C LEU A 406 29.33 -14.53 -12.31
N ARG A 407 29.13 -14.31 -13.62
CA ARG A 407 29.35 -15.29 -14.72
C ARG A 407 28.48 -16.55 -14.60
N GLU A 408 27.23 -16.37 -14.17
CA GLU A 408 26.16 -17.38 -14.09
C GLU A 408 25.18 -17.25 -15.26
N PRO A 409 24.38 -18.29 -15.58
CA PRO A 409 23.31 -18.21 -16.58
C PRO A 409 22.28 -17.11 -16.24
N HIS A 410 21.87 -16.34 -17.25
CA HIS A 410 21.01 -15.15 -17.06
C HIS A 410 19.78 -15.10 -17.98
N GLN A 411 19.80 -15.81 -19.11
CA GLN A 411 18.81 -15.68 -20.20
C GLN A 411 17.38 -16.05 -19.77
N GLU A 412 17.23 -16.97 -18.81
CA GLU A 412 15.93 -17.32 -18.24
C GLU A 412 15.30 -16.11 -17.54
N TYR A 413 16.07 -15.34 -16.77
CA TYR A 413 15.57 -14.16 -16.09
C TYR A 413 15.16 -13.05 -17.07
N ASP A 414 15.92 -12.87 -18.16
CA ASP A 414 15.56 -11.94 -19.23
C ASP A 414 14.22 -12.31 -19.86
N SER A 415 14.02 -13.61 -20.13
CA SER A 415 12.80 -14.14 -20.73
C SER A 415 11.58 -13.96 -19.81
N ILE A 416 11.75 -14.20 -18.50
CA ILE A 416 10.69 -14.01 -17.51
C ILE A 416 10.35 -12.52 -17.37
N ALA A 417 11.35 -11.65 -17.28
CA ALA A 417 11.12 -10.21 -17.23
C ALA A 417 10.36 -9.72 -18.47
N ALA A 418 10.74 -10.16 -19.67
CA ALA A 418 10.05 -9.80 -20.90
C ALA A 418 8.58 -10.25 -20.89
N ALA A 419 8.29 -11.46 -20.37
CA ALA A 419 6.92 -11.96 -20.24
C ALA A 419 6.09 -11.13 -19.25
N ILE A 420 6.65 -10.75 -18.09
CA ILE A 420 5.95 -9.91 -17.10
C ILE A 420 5.67 -8.53 -17.70
N LYS A 421 6.66 -7.86 -18.31
CA LYS A 421 6.48 -6.55 -18.95
C LYS A 421 5.42 -6.58 -20.04
N LYS A 422 5.39 -7.64 -20.84
CA LYS A 422 4.36 -7.87 -21.85
C LYS A 422 2.98 -7.99 -21.18
N GLY A 423 2.84 -8.83 -20.16
CA GLY A 423 1.58 -9.01 -19.43
C GLY A 423 1.05 -7.72 -18.82
N ILE A 424 1.91 -6.90 -18.20
CA ILE A 424 1.53 -5.58 -17.64
C ILE A 424 0.96 -4.68 -18.76
N ASN A 425 1.68 -4.57 -19.88
CA ASN A 425 1.28 -3.71 -20.99
C ASN A 425 0.00 -4.19 -21.70
N GLU A 426 -0.20 -5.49 -21.83
CA GLU A 426 -1.38 -6.05 -22.51
C GLU A 426 -2.63 -6.00 -21.65
N HIS A 427 -2.52 -6.21 -20.33
CA HIS A 427 -3.68 -6.40 -19.47
C HIS A 427 -4.00 -5.21 -18.57
N LEU A 428 -3.02 -4.34 -18.25
CA LEU A 428 -3.23 -3.22 -17.33
C LEU A 428 -3.23 -1.86 -18.03
N TRP A 429 -2.61 -1.69 -19.20
CA TRP A 429 -2.58 -0.36 -19.85
C TRP A 429 -3.96 0.12 -20.30
N MET A 430 -4.45 1.22 -19.74
CA MET A 430 -5.74 1.83 -20.11
C MET A 430 -5.52 2.97 -21.09
N LYS A 431 -5.51 2.67 -22.39
CA LYS A 431 -5.21 3.63 -23.46
C LYS A 431 -6.09 4.89 -23.42
N ASP A 432 -7.36 4.75 -23.05
CA ASP A 432 -8.33 5.84 -22.92
C ASP A 432 -8.02 6.79 -21.75
N ARG A 433 -7.45 6.26 -20.66
CA ARG A 433 -7.05 7.02 -19.47
C ARG A 433 -5.62 7.57 -19.57
N GLY A 434 -4.73 6.84 -20.25
CA GLY A 434 -3.32 7.19 -20.39
C GLY A 434 -2.46 6.83 -19.19
N TYR A 435 -2.91 5.86 -18.40
CA TYR A 435 -2.19 5.25 -17.27
C TYR A 435 -2.63 3.78 -17.12
N TYR A 436 -1.97 3.01 -16.26
CA TYR A 436 -2.26 1.61 -15.99
C TYR A 436 -3.41 1.42 -14.96
N ALA A 437 -4.11 0.30 -15.06
CA ALA A 437 -5.07 -0.15 -14.07
C ALA A 437 -4.32 -0.64 -12.81
N GLN A 438 -4.92 -0.40 -11.64
CA GLN A 438 -4.39 -0.79 -10.32
C GLN A 438 -4.03 -2.29 -10.26
N TYR A 439 -4.94 -3.17 -10.69
CA TYR A 439 -4.74 -4.62 -10.72
C TYR A 439 -5.80 -5.36 -11.53
N LEU A 440 -5.57 -6.63 -11.85
CA LEU A 440 -6.61 -7.58 -12.25
C LEU A 440 -7.17 -8.32 -11.02
N TYR A 441 -8.49 -8.53 -10.94
CA TYR A 441 -9.13 -9.24 -9.83
C TYR A 441 -10.40 -9.99 -10.25
N GLY A 442 -10.78 -10.99 -9.46
CA GLY A 442 -11.88 -11.92 -9.74
C GLY A 442 -11.57 -13.29 -9.14
N ARG A 443 -12.30 -14.32 -9.59
CA ARG A 443 -12.03 -15.73 -9.28
C ARG A 443 -11.60 -16.44 -10.55
N SER A 444 -12.54 -17.01 -11.28
CA SER A 444 -12.25 -17.77 -12.50
C SER A 444 -11.95 -16.87 -13.69
N PHE A 445 -12.53 -15.66 -13.72
CA PHE A 445 -12.25 -14.67 -14.76
C PHE A 445 -11.94 -13.30 -14.17
N LEU A 446 -10.73 -12.83 -14.45
CA LEU A 446 -10.24 -11.56 -13.92
C LEU A 446 -10.72 -10.37 -14.77
N THR A 447 -10.92 -9.24 -14.11
CA THR A 447 -11.23 -7.93 -14.73
C THR A 447 -10.32 -6.86 -14.14
N PRO A 448 -9.98 -5.80 -14.90
CA PRO A 448 -9.18 -4.70 -14.39
C PRO A 448 -9.94 -3.85 -13.36
N SER A 449 -9.30 -3.50 -12.25
CA SER A 449 -9.66 -2.36 -11.42
C SER A 449 -9.14 -1.10 -12.10
N LYS A 450 -10.04 -0.32 -12.72
CA LYS A 450 -9.67 0.87 -13.51
C LYS A 450 -9.23 2.09 -12.68
N ARG A 451 -8.88 1.87 -11.41
CA ARG A 451 -8.31 2.90 -10.56
C ARG A 451 -6.84 3.11 -10.92
N PHE A 452 -6.38 4.34 -10.73
CA PHE A 452 -4.97 4.71 -10.72
C PHE A 452 -4.34 4.28 -9.40
N GLU A 453 -3.09 3.81 -9.42
CA GLU A 453 -2.30 3.44 -8.24
C GLU A 453 -0.87 3.98 -8.37
N THR A 454 -0.52 4.92 -7.49
CA THR A 454 0.60 5.81 -7.75
C THR A 454 1.97 5.16 -7.68
N LEU A 455 2.21 4.25 -6.74
CA LEU A 455 3.52 3.64 -6.60
C LEU A 455 3.83 2.76 -7.81
N GLY A 456 2.91 1.89 -8.21
CA GLY A 456 3.07 1.03 -9.39
C GLY A 456 3.28 1.83 -10.67
N GLU A 457 2.57 2.94 -10.84
CA GLU A 457 2.73 3.86 -11.97
C GLU A 457 4.12 4.53 -11.97
N SER A 458 4.55 5.00 -10.79
CA SER A 458 5.89 5.57 -10.61
C SER A 458 6.97 4.56 -10.96
N LEU A 459 6.85 3.32 -10.46
CA LEU A 459 7.82 2.26 -10.71
C LEU A 459 7.80 1.83 -12.19
N ALA A 460 6.63 1.82 -12.84
CA ALA A 460 6.53 1.48 -14.26
C ALA A 460 7.30 2.46 -15.15
N VAL A 461 7.31 3.75 -14.77
CA VAL A 461 8.15 4.79 -15.40
C VAL A 461 9.62 4.62 -15.02
N LEU A 462 9.93 4.44 -13.74
CA LEU A 462 11.30 4.38 -13.24
C LEU A 462 12.08 3.17 -13.77
N PHE A 463 11.42 2.03 -13.97
CA PHE A 463 12.02 0.79 -14.47
C PHE A 463 11.74 0.52 -15.96
N ASP A 464 11.24 1.52 -16.70
CA ASP A 464 11.00 1.45 -18.14
C ASP A 464 10.08 0.28 -18.55
N VAL A 465 9.10 -0.04 -17.71
CA VAL A 465 7.96 -0.91 -18.09
C VAL A 465 7.03 -0.14 -19.03
N ALA A 466 6.79 1.12 -18.70
CA ALA A 466 6.18 2.10 -19.59
C ALA A 466 7.20 2.58 -20.62
N ASP A 467 6.82 2.64 -21.89
CA ASP A 467 7.61 3.32 -22.91
C ASP A 467 7.61 4.85 -22.71
N GLU A 468 8.36 5.58 -23.54
CA GLU A 468 8.48 7.03 -23.45
C GLU A 468 7.12 7.77 -23.59
N ASN A 469 6.26 7.31 -24.49
CA ASN A 469 4.95 7.92 -24.73
C ASN A 469 3.98 7.63 -23.59
N GLN A 470 3.96 6.39 -23.11
CA GLN A 470 3.21 5.98 -21.93
C GLN A 470 3.68 6.77 -20.70
N SER A 471 4.98 6.90 -20.49
CA SER A 471 5.54 7.66 -19.36
C SER A 471 5.11 9.13 -19.40
N LYS A 472 5.18 9.80 -20.55
CA LYS A 472 4.65 11.16 -20.70
C LYS A 472 3.15 11.24 -20.44
N ALA A 473 2.38 10.26 -20.91
CA ALA A 473 0.94 10.19 -20.70
C ALA A 473 0.59 10.02 -19.22
N ILE A 474 1.24 9.10 -18.50
CA ILE A 474 1.03 8.85 -17.07
C ILE A 474 1.20 10.15 -16.29
N LEU A 475 2.36 10.81 -16.44
CA LEU A 475 2.66 12.02 -15.68
C LEU A 475 1.71 13.18 -16.01
N SER A 476 1.25 13.29 -17.26
CA SER A 476 0.38 14.41 -17.69
C SER A 476 -1.12 14.19 -17.49
N LYS A 477 -1.58 12.93 -17.37
CA LYS A 477 -3.00 12.57 -17.34
C LYS A 477 -3.46 11.97 -16.02
N SER A 478 -2.56 11.46 -15.18
CA SER A 478 -2.93 10.95 -13.87
C SER A 478 -3.55 12.06 -13.00
N PRO A 479 -4.57 11.73 -12.20
CA PRO A 479 -5.25 12.71 -11.35
C PRO A 479 -4.41 13.03 -10.11
N LEU A 480 -4.10 14.31 -9.90
CA LEU A 480 -3.43 14.82 -8.70
C LEU A 480 -4.40 15.69 -7.90
N THR A 481 -4.43 15.52 -6.58
CA THR A 481 -5.30 16.33 -5.69
C THR A 481 -4.55 17.54 -5.14
N ALA A 482 -5.25 18.42 -4.44
CA ALA A 482 -4.70 19.70 -4.00
C ALA A 482 -3.43 19.58 -3.14
N PHE A 483 -3.32 18.52 -2.34
CA PHE A 483 -2.23 18.33 -1.39
C PHE A 483 -1.15 17.36 -1.87
N GLY A 484 -1.29 16.75 -3.05
CA GLY A 484 -0.35 15.76 -3.57
C GLY A 484 -1.04 14.67 -4.39
N VAL A 485 -0.27 13.65 -4.76
CA VAL A 485 -0.79 12.46 -5.43
C VAL A 485 -1.33 11.46 -4.39
N THR A 486 -2.55 10.99 -4.57
CA THR A 486 -3.16 10.02 -3.63
C THR A 486 -2.65 8.61 -3.91
N CYS A 487 -2.70 7.72 -2.92
CA CYS A 487 -2.25 6.33 -3.11
C CYS A 487 -3.05 5.60 -4.21
N ILE A 488 -4.37 5.83 -4.24
CA ILE A 488 -5.27 5.38 -5.31
C ILE A 488 -6.20 6.51 -5.75
N TYR A 489 -6.75 6.44 -6.96
CA TYR A 489 -7.81 7.34 -7.42
C TYR A 489 -8.73 6.69 -8.46
N PRO A 490 -10.06 6.95 -8.44
CA PRO A 490 -10.79 7.66 -7.39
C PRO A 490 -10.82 6.87 -6.08
N GLN A 491 -11.16 7.57 -5.00
CA GLN A 491 -11.28 6.98 -3.67
C GLN A 491 -12.48 6.01 -3.60
N ILE A 492 -12.44 5.12 -2.62
CA ILE A 492 -13.48 4.15 -2.33
C ILE A 492 -14.42 4.72 -1.26
N PRO A 493 -15.74 4.72 -1.47
CA PRO A 493 -16.69 5.33 -0.54
C PRO A 493 -16.82 4.52 0.76
N GLY A 494 -17.07 5.20 1.87
CA GLY A 494 -17.37 4.57 3.16
C GLY A 494 -16.18 3.85 3.81
N ILE A 495 -14.96 4.24 3.45
CA ILE A 495 -13.70 3.77 4.06
C ILE A 495 -12.94 4.98 4.58
N ALA A 496 -12.57 4.94 5.86
CA ALA A 496 -11.81 6.00 6.51
C ALA A 496 -10.37 6.10 5.95
N PRO A 497 -9.74 7.28 6.00
CA PRO A 497 -8.42 7.49 5.43
C PRO A 497 -7.33 6.59 6.04
N TYR A 498 -6.59 5.87 5.19
CA TYR A 498 -5.27 5.31 5.55
C TYR A 498 -4.47 5.03 4.27
N HIS A 499 -4.87 4.02 3.48
CA HIS A 499 -4.40 3.89 2.10
C HIS A 499 -5.41 4.52 1.13
N ASN A 500 -6.70 4.26 1.36
CA ASN A 500 -7.77 4.98 0.70
C ASN A 500 -7.73 6.42 1.16
N ASN A 501 -8.04 7.36 0.26
CA ASN A 501 -8.24 8.75 0.61
C ASN A 501 -7.06 9.40 1.35
N ALA A 502 -5.84 8.98 0.98
CA ALA A 502 -4.62 9.37 1.65
C ALA A 502 -3.50 9.68 0.66
N ILE A 503 -2.56 10.49 1.12
CA ILE A 503 -1.30 10.79 0.45
C ILE A 503 -0.17 10.32 1.37
N TRP A 504 0.71 9.48 0.84
CA TRP A 504 1.87 8.97 1.57
C TRP A 504 3.13 9.66 1.05
N PRO A 505 3.91 10.37 1.87
CA PRO A 505 5.08 11.12 1.41
C PRO A 505 6.10 10.27 0.66
N PHE A 506 6.29 8.99 1.01
CA PHE A 506 7.20 8.14 0.25
C PHE A 506 6.68 7.84 -1.16
N VAL A 507 5.37 7.61 -1.33
CA VAL A 507 4.74 7.35 -2.63
C VAL A 507 4.84 8.60 -3.50
N GLN A 508 4.54 9.77 -2.91
CA GLN A 508 4.78 11.07 -3.53
C GLN A 508 6.26 11.25 -3.94
N SER A 509 7.21 10.73 -3.16
CA SER A 509 8.63 10.81 -3.49
C SER A 509 8.99 9.98 -4.73
N TYR A 510 8.47 8.75 -4.85
CA TYR A 510 8.64 7.95 -6.08
C TYR A 510 7.97 8.61 -7.30
N TRP A 511 6.80 9.22 -7.11
CA TRP A 511 6.14 9.99 -8.17
C TRP A 511 6.98 11.19 -8.62
N ASN A 512 7.63 11.88 -7.68
CA ASN A 512 8.56 12.97 -7.98
C ASN A 512 9.78 12.48 -8.77
N LEU A 513 10.34 11.31 -8.43
CA LEU A 513 11.43 10.70 -9.19
C LEU A 513 10.99 10.35 -10.62
N ALA A 514 9.79 9.82 -10.80
CA ALA A 514 9.22 9.55 -12.13
C ALA A 514 9.02 10.84 -12.93
N ALA A 515 8.50 11.91 -12.29
CA ALA A 515 8.33 13.22 -12.90
C ALA A 515 9.67 13.85 -13.30
N ALA A 516 10.71 13.69 -12.48
CA ALA A 516 12.06 14.12 -12.78
C ALA A 516 12.64 13.35 -13.99
N LYS A 517 12.53 12.01 -14.01
CA LYS A 517 12.98 11.16 -15.11
C LYS A 517 12.34 11.54 -16.45
N VAL A 518 11.04 11.81 -16.45
CA VAL A 518 10.28 12.19 -17.67
C VAL A 518 10.53 13.65 -18.06
N GLY A 519 10.95 14.50 -17.12
CA GLY A 519 11.09 15.94 -17.33
C GLY A 519 9.74 16.66 -17.33
N ASN A 520 8.86 16.38 -16.36
CA ASN A 520 7.61 17.12 -16.16
C ASN A 520 7.73 18.09 -14.96
N GLU A 521 8.07 19.35 -15.25
CA GLU A 521 8.31 20.37 -14.22
C GLU A 521 7.10 20.67 -13.34
N GLN A 522 5.89 20.73 -13.91
CA GLN A 522 4.69 21.12 -13.15
C GLN A 522 4.32 20.05 -12.13
N VAL A 523 4.38 18.78 -12.54
CA VAL A 523 4.15 17.64 -11.64
C VAL A 523 5.22 17.57 -10.56
N LEU A 524 6.50 17.73 -10.93
CA LEU A 524 7.60 17.73 -9.97
C LEU A 524 7.46 18.87 -8.95
N ASN A 525 7.15 20.09 -9.39
CA ASN A 525 6.99 21.23 -8.48
C ASN A 525 5.81 21.04 -7.53
N HIS A 526 4.67 20.53 -8.01
CA HIS A 526 3.53 20.19 -7.16
C HIS A 526 3.89 19.14 -6.10
N GLY A 527 4.58 18.08 -6.51
CA GLY A 527 4.98 17.02 -5.59
C GLY A 527 6.06 17.41 -4.59
N LEU A 528 7.03 18.27 -4.97
CA LEU A 528 7.97 18.88 -4.02
C LEU A 528 7.23 19.74 -3.00
N ALA A 529 6.25 20.53 -3.45
CA ALA A 529 5.44 21.36 -2.58
C ALA A 529 4.61 20.54 -1.57
N SER A 530 4.07 19.39 -2.00
CA SER A 530 3.38 18.43 -1.12
C SER A 530 4.25 17.97 0.05
N LEU A 531 5.48 17.50 -0.25
CA LEU A 531 6.42 17.00 0.76
C LEU A 531 6.87 18.11 1.73
N TYR A 532 7.31 19.25 1.20
CA TYR A 532 7.81 20.36 2.01
C TYR A 532 6.72 21.04 2.82
N ARG A 533 5.49 21.09 2.31
CA ARG A 533 4.33 21.53 3.08
C ARG A 533 4.17 20.67 4.33
N ALA A 534 4.05 19.35 4.14
CA ALA A 534 3.77 18.42 5.22
C ALA A 534 4.87 18.46 6.28
N ALA A 535 6.12 18.20 5.90
CA ALA A 535 7.24 18.17 6.85
C ALA A 535 7.48 19.55 7.52
N GLY A 536 7.32 20.65 6.77
CA GLY A 536 7.47 22.00 7.30
C GLY A 536 6.42 22.37 8.34
N LEU A 537 5.14 22.11 8.06
CA LEU A 537 4.06 22.40 9.00
C LEU A 537 4.05 21.46 10.20
N PHE A 538 4.36 20.18 9.99
CA PHE A 538 4.26 19.16 11.02
C PHE A 538 5.51 19.03 11.87
N LEU A 539 6.64 19.54 11.38
CA LEU A 539 7.96 19.46 12.00
C LEU A 539 8.45 18.02 12.20
N THR A 540 8.01 17.11 11.32
CA THR A 540 8.45 15.71 11.23
C THR A 540 8.01 15.11 9.90
N ASN A 541 8.67 14.05 9.44
CA ASN A 541 8.20 13.24 8.31
C ASN A 541 7.18 12.19 8.80
N TYR A 542 5.89 12.50 8.67
CA TYR A 542 4.79 11.56 8.96
C TYR A 542 4.64 10.47 7.88
N GLU A 543 4.02 9.35 8.26
CA GLU A 543 3.72 8.22 7.37
C GLU A 543 2.69 8.58 6.28
N ASN A 544 1.62 9.28 6.64
CA ASN A 544 0.53 9.62 5.72
C ASN A 544 -0.21 10.90 6.12
N MET A 545 -1.03 11.42 5.19
CA MET A 545 -1.95 12.53 5.41
C MET A 545 -3.28 12.29 4.68
N VAL A 546 -4.36 12.87 5.19
CA VAL A 546 -5.71 12.80 4.59
C VAL A 546 -5.74 13.59 3.28
N ALA A 547 -6.27 12.99 2.20
CA ALA A 547 -6.23 13.61 0.88
C ALA A 547 -7.09 14.87 0.74
N GLU A 548 -8.23 14.98 1.45
CA GLU A 548 -9.09 16.18 1.38
C GLU A 548 -8.52 17.39 2.11
N THR A 549 -7.82 17.18 3.22
CA THR A 549 -7.43 18.26 4.15
C THR A 549 -5.93 18.47 4.20
N GLY A 550 -5.16 17.48 3.74
CA GLY A 550 -3.72 17.42 3.88
C GLY A 550 -3.27 17.32 5.34
N ASP A 551 -4.13 16.96 6.29
CA ASP A 551 -3.79 16.86 7.72
C ASP A 551 -3.20 15.47 8.04
N PHE A 552 -2.29 15.40 9.00
CA PHE A 552 -1.76 14.13 9.53
C PHE A 552 -2.75 13.46 10.50
N LYS A 553 -3.70 14.23 11.05
CA LYS A 553 -4.85 13.71 11.82
C LYS A 553 -6.03 13.43 10.91
N GLY A 554 -6.81 12.40 11.27
CA GLY A 554 -7.93 11.88 10.48
C GLY A 554 -7.62 10.58 9.73
N THR A 555 -6.37 10.10 9.74
CA THR A 555 -6.03 8.75 9.27
C THR A 555 -6.16 7.70 10.39
N GLU A 556 -6.50 6.46 10.04
CA GLU A 556 -6.71 5.35 11.00
C GLU A 556 -5.44 5.04 11.83
N ILE A 557 -4.28 5.12 11.19
CA ILE A 557 -2.96 4.96 11.81
C ILE A 557 -1.96 5.91 11.14
N ASN A 558 -1.06 6.49 11.95
CA ASN A 558 0.01 7.35 11.50
C ASN A 558 1.17 7.35 12.51
N SER A 559 2.40 7.44 12.02
CA SER A 559 3.61 7.57 12.83
C SER A 559 4.44 8.77 12.38
N ASP A 560 4.98 9.51 13.34
CA ASP A 560 6.11 10.42 13.15
C ASP A 560 7.41 9.64 12.98
N HIS A 561 8.46 10.34 12.53
CA HIS A 561 9.77 9.76 12.20
C HIS A 561 9.65 8.54 11.27
N MET A 562 8.78 8.59 10.25
CA MET A 562 8.56 7.45 9.37
C MET A 562 9.73 7.28 8.40
N LEU A 563 10.35 6.10 8.40
CA LEU A 563 11.60 5.81 7.69
C LEU A 563 11.52 6.11 6.19
N TRP A 564 10.41 5.76 5.56
CA TRP A 564 10.25 5.98 4.13
C TRP A 564 10.03 7.45 3.80
N SER A 565 9.26 8.16 4.62
CA SER A 565 8.93 9.55 4.38
C SER A 565 10.17 10.43 4.54
N MET A 566 11.00 10.17 5.56
CA MET A 566 12.29 10.85 5.70
C MET A 566 13.26 10.50 4.57
N ALA A 567 13.31 9.22 4.13
CA ALA A 567 14.11 8.82 2.98
C ALA A 567 13.64 9.51 1.70
N GLY A 568 12.33 9.66 1.53
CA GLY A 568 11.69 10.38 0.45
C GLY A 568 12.11 11.84 0.40
N ASN A 569 12.06 12.54 1.53
CA ASN A 569 12.53 13.93 1.64
C ASN A 569 14.03 14.05 1.28
N LEU A 570 14.88 13.20 1.85
CA LEU A 570 16.32 13.15 1.53
C LEU A 570 16.56 12.89 0.03
N SER A 571 15.76 12.02 -0.60
CA SER A 571 15.89 11.70 -2.03
C SER A 571 15.66 12.91 -2.94
N MET A 572 14.88 13.91 -2.52
CA MET A 572 14.69 15.15 -3.29
C MET A 572 16.01 15.92 -3.41
N VAL A 573 16.86 15.90 -2.38
CA VAL A 573 18.20 16.49 -2.46
C VAL A 573 19.09 15.61 -3.32
N TYR A 574 19.26 14.34 -2.96
CA TYR A 574 20.28 13.48 -3.57
C TYR A 574 19.96 13.06 -5.02
N ARG A 575 18.72 12.68 -5.31
CA ARG A 575 18.31 12.10 -6.60
C ARG A 575 17.65 13.09 -7.55
N VAL A 576 17.01 14.14 -7.04
CA VAL A 576 16.38 15.17 -7.90
C VAL A 576 17.31 16.36 -8.09
N PHE A 577 17.70 17.04 -7.01
CA PHE A 577 18.46 18.29 -7.13
C PHE A 577 19.94 18.12 -7.44
N ILE A 578 20.59 17.11 -6.85
CA ILE A 578 21.96 16.73 -7.22
C ILE A 578 21.95 15.77 -8.42
N GLY A 579 20.87 14.99 -8.60
CA GLY A 579 20.68 14.14 -9.76
C GLY A 579 21.48 12.86 -9.74
N MET A 580 21.74 12.27 -8.56
CA MET A 580 22.58 11.07 -8.47
C MET A 580 21.82 9.80 -8.83
N GLU A 581 22.29 9.12 -9.88
CA GLU A 581 21.97 7.75 -10.21
C GLU A 581 23.19 6.86 -10.02
N PHE A 582 23.09 5.91 -9.10
CA PHE A 582 24.12 4.90 -8.88
C PHE A 582 23.96 3.79 -9.90
N THR A 583 25.07 3.45 -10.57
CA THR A 583 25.21 2.37 -11.56
C THR A 583 26.26 1.38 -11.09
N GLU A 584 26.42 0.28 -11.81
CA GLU A 584 27.47 -0.71 -11.59
C GLU A 584 28.86 -0.06 -11.71
N GLU A 585 29.02 0.87 -12.67
CA GLU A 585 30.29 1.50 -13.05
C GLU A 585 30.60 2.82 -12.32
N GLY A 586 29.61 3.46 -11.66
CA GLY A 586 29.81 4.77 -11.03
C GLY A 586 28.53 5.53 -10.71
N ILE A 587 28.64 6.86 -10.60
CA ILE A 587 27.51 7.78 -10.43
C ILE A 587 27.31 8.54 -11.73
N LEU A 588 26.11 8.44 -12.30
CA LEU A 588 25.64 9.32 -13.36
C LEU A 588 24.89 10.51 -12.74
N PHE A 589 25.15 11.71 -13.25
CA PHE A 589 24.52 12.94 -12.77
C PHE A 589 23.52 13.50 -13.79
N HIS A 590 22.27 13.68 -13.37
CA HIS A 590 21.19 14.25 -14.17
C HIS A 590 20.23 15.13 -13.33
N PRO A 591 20.72 16.19 -12.67
CA PRO A 591 19.88 17.04 -11.83
C PRO A 591 18.68 17.61 -12.59
N VAL A 592 17.52 17.61 -11.94
CA VAL A 592 16.27 18.16 -12.45
C VAL A 592 15.76 19.19 -11.46
N ILE A 593 15.89 20.46 -11.84
CA ILE A 593 15.65 21.60 -10.95
C ILE A 593 14.56 22.48 -11.55
N PRO A 594 13.34 22.49 -10.98
CA PRO A 594 12.31 23.44 -11.42
C PRO A 594 12.82 24.88 -11.32
N GLN A 595 12.39 25.74 -12.22
CA GLN A 595 12.89 27.11 -12.37
C GLN A 595 12.85 27.88 -11.06
N VAL A 596 11.78 27.70 -10.28
CA VAL A 596 11.57 28.33 -8.95
C VAL A 596 12.59 27.90 -7.90
N TYR A 597 13.17 26.70 -8.03
CA TYR A 597 14.25 26.17 -7.17
C TYR A 597 15.66 26.42 -7.73
N GLY A 598 15.79 27.20 -8.81
CA GLY A 598 17.09 27.56 -9.37
C GLY A 598 17.98 28.31 -8.39
N GLY A 599 19.28 28.39 -8.70
CA GLY A 599 20.27 29.01 -7.82
C GLY A 599 21.50 28.14 -7.69
N PHE A 600 22.15 28.17 -6.52
CA PHE A 600 23.19 27.19 -6.19
C PHE A 600 22.67 26.16 -5.18
N LYS A 601 23.20 24.94 -5.29
CA LYS A 601 23.01 23.84 -4.35
C LYS A 601 24.36 23.20 -4.10
N LYS A 602 24.75 23.06 -2.84
CA LYS A 602 26.02 22.47 -2.42
C LYS A 602 25.74 21.26 -1.55
N LEU A 603 26.35 20.14 -1.88
CA LEU A 603 26.41 18.95 -1.06
C LEU A 603 27.88 18.68 -0.73
N GLU A 604 28.25 18.82 0.53
CA GLU A 604 29.64 18.70 1.00
C GLU A 604 29.80 17.47 1.87
N HIS A 605 31.00 16.90 1.86
CA HIS A 605 31.36 15.72 2.65
C HIS A 605 30.54 14.46 2.35
N PHE A 606 30.06 14.31 1.11
CA PHE A 606 29.31 13.12 0.71
C PHE A 606 30.25 11.93 0.49
N LYS A 607 30.11 10.88 1.31
CA LYS A 607 30.94 9.68 1.20
C LYS A 607 30.39 8.76 0.11
N TYR A 608 31.24 8.40 -0.83
CA TYR A 608 30.95 7.40 -1.85
C TYR A 608 32.12 6.44 -1.98
N ARG A 609 31.94 5.18 -1.55
CA ARG A 609 33.00 4.17 -1.48
C ARG A 609 34.24 4.73 -0.75
N LYS A 610 35.38 4.83 -1.43
CA LYS A 610 36.65 5.35 -0.90
C LYS A 610 36.86 6.84 -1.17
N ALA A 611 35.85 7.52 -1.69
CA ALA A 611 35.89 8.93 -2.03
C ALA A 611 34.99 9.77 -1.10
N ASN A 612 35.37 11.04 -0.98
CA ASN A 612 34.62 12.09 -0.33
C ASN A 612 34.34 13.19 -1.36
N LEU A 613 33.07 13.46 -1.65
CA LEU A 613 32.62 14.30 -2.75
C LEU A 613 32.08 15.62 -2.22
N ASN A 614 32.51 16.71 -2.85
CA ASN A 614 31.91 18.04 -2.71
C ASN A 614 31.28 18.42 -4.05
N ILE A 615 29.96 18.50 -4.09
CA ILE A 615 29.18 18.65 -5.33
C ILE A 615 28.48 19.99 -5.31
N THR A 616 28.69 20.79 -6.36
CA THR A 616 28.00 22.06 -6.55
C THR A 616 27.17 22.02 -7.83
N VAL A 617 25.87 22.26 -7.72
CA VAL A 617 24.96 22.44 -8.87
C VAL A 617 24.56 23.90 -8.97
N LYS A 618 24.69 24.50 -10.14
CA LYS A 618 24.38 25.92 -10.42
C LYS A 618 23.34 26.03 -11.55
N GLY A 619 22.25 26.74 -11.32
CA GLY A 619 21.21 27.03 -12.31
C GLY A 619 19.92 26.23 -12.08
N TYR A 620 19.13 26.10 -13.15
CA TYR A 620 17.87 25.33 -13.18
C TYR A 620 17.71 24.59 -14.53
N GLY A 621 16.68 23.75 -14.62
CA GLY A 621 16.37 22.95 -15.80
C GLY A 621 16.66 21.46 -15.59
N ASN A 622 16.56 20.70 -16.67
CA ASN A 622 16.82 19.25 -16.72
C ASN A 622 17.96 18.89 -17.70
N GLN A 623 18.74 19.88 -18.13
CA GLN A 623 19.90 19.69 -19.01
C GLN A 623 21.15 20.33 -18.42
N ILE A 624 22.26 19.60 -18.46
CA ILE A 624 23.58 20.09 -18.03
C ILE A 624 24.23 20.88 -19.19
N ALA A 625 24.74 22.07 -18.87
CA ALA A 625 25.52 22.91 -19.77
C ALA A 625 27.02 22.59 -19.69
N SER A 626 27.53 22.33 -18.49
CA SER A 626 28.90 21.88 -18.28
C SER A 626 29.01 21.07 -17.00
N PHE A 627 29.87 20.06 -17.03
CA PHE A 627 30.21 19.22 -15.88
C PHE A 627 31.73 19.15 -15.75
N SER A 628 32.23 19.19 -14.52
CA SER A 628 33.66 19.02 -14.26
C SER A 628 33.92 18.26 -12.97
N VAL A 629 35.01 17.50 -12.97
CA VAL A 629 35.57 16.80 -11.81
C VAL A 629 36.97 17.34 -11.60
N ASP A 630 37.25 17.85 -10.40
CA ASP A 630 38.53 18.46 -10.03
C ASP A 630 39.00 19.54 -11.03
N GLY A 631 38.05 20.36 -11.51
CA GLY A 631 38.27 21.43 -12.48
C GLY A 631 38.44 20.97 -13.93
N LYS A 632 38.49 19.65 -14.20
CA LYS A 632 38.57 19.10 -15.55
C LYS A 632 37.18 18.86 -16.10
N LYS A 633 36.85 19.47 -17.24
CA LYS A 633 35.56 19.28 -17.91
C LYS A 633 35.40 17.85 -18.43
N SER A 634 34.17 17.35 -18.37
CA SER A 634 33.78 16.07 -18.96
C SER A 634 32.36 16.15 -19.50
N ASP A 635 32.12 15.57 -20.67
CA ASP A 635 30.79 15.53 -21.31
C ASP A 635 29.98 14.29 -20.89
N SER A 636 30.58 13.36 -20.14
CA SER A 636 29.90 12.12 -19.70
C SER A 636 28.96 12.31 -18.51
N HIS A 637 29.06 13.44 -17.80
CA HIS A 637 28.33 13.70 -16.56
C HIS A 637 28.46 12.58 -15.52
N PHE A 638 29.62 11.91 -15.50
CA PHE A 638 29.80 10.63 -14.81
C PHE A 638 31.04 10.64 -13.93
N LEU A 639 30.92 10.03 -12.75
CA LEU A 639 32.02 9.76 -11.83
C LEU A 639 32.23 8.24 -11.71
N ALA A 640 33.43 7.78 -12.08
CA ALA A 640 33.78 6.36 -12.01
C ALA A 640 33.78 5.81 -10.58
N ASN A 641 33.50 4.52 -10.43
CA ASN A 641 33.32 3.88 -9.13
C ASN A 641 34.61 3.51 -8.37
N ASN A 642 35.77 3.79 -8.95
CA ASN A 642 37.10 3.49 -8.42
C ASN A 642 37.84 4.73 -7.90
N VAL A 643 37.17 5.89 -7.89
CA VAL A 643 37.70 7.14 -7.35
C VAL A 643 38.00 7.03 -5.86
N VAL A 644 39.06 7.71 -5.42
CA VAL A 644 39.57 7.65 -4.04
C VAL A 644 39.99 9.04 -3.57
N GLY A 645 39.79 9.32 -2.28
CA GLY A 645 40.16 10.62 -1.71
C GLY A 645 39.12 11.70 -1.95
N ASN A 646 39.53 12.97 -1.89
CA ASN A 646 38.61 14.11 -1.99
C ASN A 646 38.45 14.56 -3.44
N HIS A 647 37.21 14.72 -3.90
CA HIS A 647 36.90 15.21 -5.23
C HIS A 647 35.89 16.36 -5.19
N THR A 648 36.04 17.31 -6.11
CA THR A 648 35.07 18.39 -6.33
C THR A 648 34.37 18.19 -7.66
N ILE A 649 33.04 18.18 -7.63
CA ILE A 649 32.19 18.09 -8.82
C ILE A 649 31.44 19.40 -8.97
N GLU A 650 31.55 20.01 -10.14
CA GLU A 650 30.76 21.19 -10.50
C GLU A 650 29.86 20.87 -11.69
N ILE A 651 28.56 21.12 -11.51
CA ILE A 651 27.51 20.93 -12.50
C ILE A 651 26.85 22.28 -12.75
N VAL A 652 26.90 22.76 -13.99
CA VAL A 652 26.22 23.98 -14.41
C VAL A 652 25.06 23.59 -15.32
N MET A 653 23.86 24.01 -14.98
CA MET A 653 22.65 23.73 -15.75
C MET A 653 22.50 24.70 -16.93
N LYS A 654 21.79 24.27 -17.98
CA LYS A 654 21.49 25.12 -19.14
C LYS A 654 20.50 26.24 -18.87
N ASN A 655 19.84 26.27 -17.70
CA ASN A 655 18.77 27.23 -17.40
C ASN A 655 17.63 27.12 -18.43
N ASN A 656 17.26 25.90 -18.78
CA ASN A 656 16.19 25.61 -19.74
C ASN A 656 14.87 25.33 -19.02
N ASN A 657 13.76 25.79 -19.62
CA ASN A 657 12.42 25.39 -19.20
C ASN A 657 12.13 23.98 -19.68
N PHE A 658 11.40 23.20 -18.89
CA PHE A 658 10.97 21.83 -19.26
C PHE A 658 9.51 21.55 -18.85
N GLY A 659 8.74 22.61 -18.59
CA GLY A 659 7.33 22.55 -18.21
C GLY A 659 6.45 21.76 -19.17
N SER A 660 5.73 20.79 -18.61
CA SER A 660 4.73 19.95 -19.24
C SER A 660 3.41 20.06 -18.47
N ALA A 661 2.32 19.48 -18.98
CA ALA A 661 1.00 19.58 -18.33
C ALA A 661 0.90 18.80 -17.00
N ILE A 662 0.05 19.29 -16.11
CA ILE A 662 -0.41 18.63 -14.88
C ILE A 662 -1.94 18.45 -14.94
N SER A 663 -2.45 17.33 -14.45
CA SER A 663 -3.88 17.06 -14.35
C SER A 663 -4.35 17.15 -12.89
N LEU A 664 -4.66 18.38 -12.45
CA LEU A 664 -5.26 18.60 -11.13
C LEU A 664 -6.75 18.21 -11.16
N ALA A 665 -7.16 17.41 -10.19
CA ALA A 665 -8.52 16.94 -10.01
C ALA A 665 -9.00 17.19 -8.57
N GLU A 666 -10.31 17.41 -8.42
CA GLU A 666 -10.92 17.36 -7.10
C GLU A 666 -10.79 15.95 -6.52
N ASN A 667 -10.71 15.85 -5.19
CA ASN A 667 -10.80 14.55 -4.55
C ASN A 667 -12.20 13.96 -4.80
N HIS A 668 -12.25 12.77 -5.37
CA HIS A 668 -13.48 12.16 -5.84
C HIS A 668 -13.60 10.73 -5.35
N PHE A 669 -14.82 10.33 -4.99
CA PHE A 669 -15.14 8.97 -4.57
C PHE A 669 -16.00 8.31 -5.63
N SER A 670 -15.61 7.10 -6.05
CA SER A 670 -16.46 6.24 -6.88
C SER A 670 -17.75 5.82 -6.14
N THR A 671 -18.70 5.23 -6.85
CA THR A 671 -19.88 4.61 -6.22
C THR A 671 -19.51 3.32 -5.49
N ALA A 672 -20.36 2.89 -4.55
CA ALA A 672 -20.21 1.59 -3.90
C ALA A 672 -20.37 0.44 -4.92
N SER A 673 -19.72 -0.69 -4.66
CA SER A 673 -19.90 -1.90 -5.48
C SER A 673 -21.34 -2.42 -5.36
N PRO A 674 -21.99 -2.82 -6.47
CA PRO A 674 -23.30 -3.45 -6.42
C PRO A 674 -23.29 -4.74 -5.59
N GLN A 675 -24.32 -4.95 -4.77
CA GLN A 675 -24.58 -6.22 -4.10
C GLN A 675 -25.57 -7.04 -4.91
N VAL A 676 -25.08 -8.08 -5.55
CA VAL A 676 -25.84 -8.85 -6.54
C VAL A 676 -26.30 -10.15 -5.92
N LYS A 677 -27.56 -10.51 -6.18
CA LYS A 677 -28.15 -11.80 -5.82
C LYS A 677 -28.70 -12.47 -7.06
N LEU A 678 -28.61 -13.80 -7.10
CA LEU A 678 -29.29 -14.61 -8.11
C LEU A 678 -30.70 -14.95 -7.61
N MET A 679 -31.73 -14.48 -8.30
CA MET A 679 -33.13 -14.77 -8.00
C MET A 679 -33.90 -15.07 -9.28
N ASN A 680 -34.66 -16.18 -9.31
CA ASN A 680 -35.58 -16.52 -10.39
C ASN A 680 -34.98 -16.43 -11.82
N GLY A 681 -33.75 -16.92 -12.03
CA GLY A 681 -33.12 -16.87 -13.36
C GLY A 681 -32.52 -15.51 -13.74
N ALA A 682 -32.48 -14.55 -12.83
CA ALA A 682 -31.92 -13.23 -13.06
C ALA A 682 -30.97 -12.79 -11.95
N LEU A 683 -29.96 -12.01 -12.33
CA LEU A 683 -29.19 -11.21 -11.40
C LEU A 683 -30.05 -10.01 -11.00
N SER A 684 -30.07 -9.69 -9.71
CA SER A 684 -30.81 -8.55 -9.16
C SER A 684 -29.97 -7.85 -8.08
N TRP A 685 -30.02 -6.53 -8.07
CA TRP A 685 -29.31 -5.69 -7.09
C TRP A 685 -30.15 -4.48 -6.72
N ASN A 686 -29.83 -3.86 -5.60
CA ASN A 686 -30.45 -2.59 -5.23
C ASN A 686 -29.82 -1.44 -6.03
N PRO A 687 -30.59 -0.40 -6.42
CA PRO A 687 -30.03 0.81 -6.97
C PRO A 687 -28.93 1.38 -6.06
N VAL A 688 -27.83 1.79 -6.67
CA VAL A 688 -26.63 2.31 -5.99
C VAL A 688 -26.70 3.82 -6.07
N VAL A 689 -26.60 4.49 -4.92
CA VAL A 689 -26.65 5.96 -4.84
C VAL A 689 -25.53 6.55 -5.70
N GLY A 690 -25.90 7.50 -6.58
CA GLY A 690 -24.96 8.17 -7.50
C GLY A 690 -24.62 7.38 -8.78
N ALA A 691 -25.13 6.16 -8.96
CA ALA A 691 -24.89 5.40 -10.18
C ALA A 691 -25.71 5.93 -11.36
N ALA A 692 -25.04 6.26 -12.46
CA ALA A 692 -25.65 6.66 -13.72
C ALA A 692 -26.02 5.43 -14.59
N THR A 693 -25.17 4.40 -14.58
CA THR A 693 -25.36 3.13 -15.30
C THR A 693 -24.68 1.97 -14.58
N TYR A 694 -25.03 0.74 -14.98
CA TYR A 694 -24.39 -0.49 -14.55
C TYR A 694 -23.76 -1.20 -15.74
N THR A 695 -22.58 -1.80 -15.55
CA THR A 695 -21.93 -2.67 -16.55
C THR A 695 -22.00 -4.12 -16.09
N ILE A 696 -22.53 -4.99 -16.95
CA ILE A 696 -22.59 -6.43 -16.74
C ILE A 696 -21.36 -7.06 -17.39
N TYR A 697 -20.64 -7.86 -16.62
CA TYR A 697 -19.54 -8.69 -17.07
C TYR A 697 -19.97 -10.16 -17.08
N LYS A 698 -19.66 -10.87 -18.16
CA LYS A 698 -19.80 -12.33 -18.27
C LYS A 698 -18.43 -12.90 -18.63
N ASN A 699 -17.93 -13.84 -17.83
CA ASN A 699 -16.62 -14.49 -18.01
C ASN A 699 -15.48 -13.49 -18.23
N GLY A 700 -15.45 -12.43 -17.40
CA GLY A 700 -14.42 -11.38 -17.45
C GLY A 700 -14.60 -10.32 -18.54
N THR A 701 -15.58 -10.46 -19.44
CA THR A 701 -15.82 -9.51 -20.54
C THR A 701 -17.08 -8.70 -20.31
N ALA A 702 -17.05 -7.39 -20.55
CA ALA A 702 -18.24 -6.54 -20.52
C ALA A 702 -19.20 -6.93 -21.66
N VAL A 703 -20.45 -7.26 -21.34
CA VAL A 703 -21.44 -7.73 -22.32
C VAL A 703 -22.61 -6.78 -22.51
N GLN A 704 -22.96 -5.97 -21.50
CA GLN A 704 -24.07 -5.03 -21.59
C GLN A 704 -23.93 -3.88 -20.58
N GLN A 705 -24.45 -2.71 -20.94
CA GLN A 705 -24.75 -1.64 -20.00
C GLN A 705 -26.26 -1.46 -19.82
N THR A 706 -26.68 -1.10 -18.61
CA THR A 706 -28.10 -0.89 -18.28
C THR A 706 -28.28 0.19 -17.23
N LYS A 707 -29.47 0.78 -17.17
CA LYS A 707 -29.92 1.62 -16.04
C LYS A 707 -30.80 0.84 -15.06
N GLY A 708 -31.30 -0.33 -15.48
CA GLY A 708 -32.11 -1.20 -14.64
C GLY A 708 -31.26 -1.94 -13.60
N ALA A 709 -31.91 -2.41 -12.53
CA ALA A 709 -31.24 -3.11 -11.43
C ALA A 709 -31.40 -4.64 -11.49
N SER A 710 -31.64 -5.18 -12.70
CA SER A 710 -31.75 -6.61 -12.95
C SER A 710 -31.28 -6.99 -14.35
N TYR A 711 -30.78 -8.23 -14.48
CA TYR A 711 -30.29 -8.79 -15.74
C TYR A 711 -30.64 -10.28 -15.83
N PRO A 712 -31.41 -10.72 -16.84
CA PRO A 712 -31.75 -12.14 -17.02
C PRO A 712 -30.51 -12.94 -17.46
N ILE A 713 -30.38 -14.16 -16.96
CA ILE A 713 -29.25 -15.05 -17.30
C ILE A 713 -29.71 -16.44 -17.72
N GLN A 714 -28.86 -17.12 -18.48
CA GLN A 714 -29.02 -18.54 -18.78
C GLN A 714 -28.31 -19.37 -17.69
N GLN A 715 -29.01 -20.37 -17.15
CA GLN A 715 -28.47 -21.20 -16.06
C GLN A 715 -27.95 -22.57 -16.51
N ASN A 716 -28.09 -22.88 -17.79
CA ASN A 716 -27.77 -24.20 -18.37
C ASN A 716 -26.31 -24.33 -18.85
N VAL A 717 -25.52 -23.27 -18.79
CA VAL A 717 -24.11 -23.25 -19.21
C VAL A 717 -23.30 -22.58 -18.12
N PHE A 718 -22.08 -23.05 -17.92
CA PHE A 718 -21.14 -22.42 -17.00
C PHE A 718 -20.91 -20.96 -17.39
N ALA A 719 -21.09 -20.06 -16.43
CA ALA A 719 -20.78 -18.65 -16.56
C ALA A 719 -20.48 -18.02 -15.20
N GLU A 720 -19.57 -17.06 -15.20
CA GLU A 720 -19.32 -16.16 -14.08
C GLU A 720 -19.85 -14.77 -14.43
N TYR A 721 -20.71 -14.22 -13.58
CA TYR A 721 -21.26 -12.88 -13.75
C TYR A 721 -20.79 -11.92 -12.67
N LYS A 722 -20.48 -10.69 -13.07
CA LYS A 722 -20.10 -9.59 -12.17
C LYS A 722 -20.77 -8.29 -12.64
N ILE A 723 -21.04 -7.38 -11.72
CA ILE A 723 -21.68 -6.09 -12.04
C ILE A 723 -20.93 -4.95 -11.38
N SER A 724 -20.64 -3.88 -12.11
CA SER A 724 -20.13 -2.63 -11.57
C SER A 724 -21.15 -1.51 -11.76
N ALA A 725 -21.01 -0.44 -10.97
CA ALA A 725 -21.73 0.81 -11.13
C ALA A 725 -20.77 1.88 -11.67
N MET A 726 -21.27 2.76 -12.54
CA MET A 726 -20.53 3.91 -13.05
C MET A 726 -21.26 5.19 -12.67
N ASP A 727 -20.54 6.18 -12.16
CA ASP A 727 -21.08 7.50 -11.84
C ASP A 727 -21.25 8.38 -13.09
N ASP A 728 -21.78 9.59 -12.89
CA ASP A 728 -22.00 10.58 -13.94
C ASP A 728 -20.70 11.19 -14.51
N LYS A 729 -19.58 11.09 -13.78
CA LYS A 729 -18.24 11.50 -14.20
C LYS A 729 -17.48 10.38 -14.94
N GLY A 730 -18.09 9.21 -15.09
CA GLY A 730 -17.50 8.06 -15.80
C GLY A 730 -16.45 7.29 -14.99
N TYR A 731 -16.47 7.38 -13.66
CA TYR A 731 -15.69 6.51 -12.79
C TYR A 731 -16.47 5.26 -12.42
N GLU A 732 -15.80 4.12 -12.50
CA GLU A 732 -16.38 2.80 -12.23
C GLU A 732 -16.06 2.36 -10.80
N SER A 733 -17.05 1.77 -10.11
CA SER A 733 -16.85 1.09 -8.83
C SER A 733 -16.00 -0.19 -9.01
N PHE A 734 -15.67 -0.86 -7.91
CA PHE A 734 -15.33 -2.29 -8.07
C PHE A 734 -16.57 -3.07 -8.54
N THR A 735 -16.35 -4.24 -9.12
CA THR A 735 -17.43 -5.18 -9.43
C THR A 735 -17.98 -5.80 -8.14
N SER A 736 -19.21 -6.31 -8.22
CA SER A 736 -19.79 -7.22 -7.26
C SER A 736 -18.95 -8.49 -7.08
N GLU A 737 -19.25 -9.25 -6.02
CA GLU A 737 -18.77 -10.62 -5.89
C GLU A 737 -19.16 -11.45 -7.14
N PRO A 738 -18.27 -12.31 -7.66
CA PRO A 738 -18.59 -13.16 -8.80
C PRO A 738 -19.69 -14.18 -8.47
N ILE A 739 -20.75 -14.19 -9.29
CA ILE A 739 -21.82 -15.18 -9.22
C ILE A 739 -21.55 -16.25 -10.27
N LEU A 740 -21.19 -17.45 -9.81
CA LEU A 740 -21.05 -18.63 -10.66
C LEU A 740 -22.40 -19.27 -10.93
N VAL A 741 -22.63 -19.62 -12.18
CA VAL A 741 -23.89 -20.17 -12.69
C VAL A 741 -23.54 -21.37 -13.54
N TYR A 742 -24.08 -22.54 -13.20
CA TYR A 742 -23.85 -23.79 -13.91
C TYR A 742 -24.95 -24.80 -13.58
N PRO A 743 -25.20 -25.81 -14.44
CA PRO A 743 -26.10 -26.91 -14.09
C PRO A 743 -25.57 -27.68 -12.88
N SER A 744 -26.42 -28.01 -11.91
CA SER A 744 -26.01 -28.79 -10.73
C SER A 744 -25.37 -30.15 -11.11
N SER A 745 -25.78 -30.74 -12.24
CA SER A 745 -25.18 -31.97 -12.79
C SER A 745 -23.73 -31.81 -13.27
N SER A 746 -23.23 -30.58 -13.39
CA SER A 746 -21.86 -30.27 -13.80
C SER A 746 -20.88 -30.22 -12.62
N GLU A 747 -21.39 -30.19 -11.37
CA GLU A 747 -20.57 -30.20 -10.15
C GLU A 747 -20.46 -31.62 -9.60
N GLN A 748 -19.24 -31.97 -9.19
CA GLN A 748 -18.94 -33.15 -8.39
C GLN A 748 -18.21 -32.71 -7.12
N LYS A 749 -18.59 -33.30 -5.99
CA LYS A 749 -17.87 -33.19 -4.72
C LYS A 749 -17.19 -34.51 -4.40
N ILE A 750 -15.88 -34.47 -4.20
CA ILE A 750 -15.05 -35.61 -3.86
C ILE A 750 -14.59 -35.42 -2.41
N GLU A 751 -15.28 -36.11 -1.49
CA GLU A 751 -14.99 -36.08 -0.05
C GLU A 751 -13.58 -36.68 0.21
N ILE A 752 -12.70 -35.91 0.87
CA ILE A 752 -11.26 -36.20 0.92
C ILE A 752 -10.96 -37.31 1.93
N GLU A 753 -11.80 -37.50 2.94
CA GLU A 753 -11.70 -38.58 3.92
C GLU A 753 -11.86 -39.98 3.32
N ASN A 754 -12.35 -40.10 2.08
CA ASN A 754 -12.37 -41.37 1.35
C ASN A 754 -10.99 -41.79 0.81
N PHE A 755 -9.99 -40.89 0.83
CA PHE A 755 -8.69 -41.09 0.21
C PHE A 755 -7.52 -41.03 1.20
N ALA A 756 -7.76 -40.59 2.44
CA ALA A 756 -6.75 -40.51 3.48
C ALA A 756 -7.36 -40.67 4.88
N THR A 757 -6.51 -40.89 5.88
CA THR A 757 -6.96 -41.05 7.27
C THR A 757 -7.69 -39.79 7.74
N GLN A 758 -8.94 -39.98 8.13
CA GLN A 758 -9.79 -38.96 8.74
C GLN A 758 -9.14 -38.38 9.99
N SER A 759 -9.28 -37.07 10.16
CA SER A 759 -8.89 -36.35 11.37
C SER A 759 -9.85 -36.66 12.53
N ASP A 760 -9.31 -36.84 13.73
CA ASP A 760 -10.06 -37.03 14.98
C ASP A 760 -10.43 -35.70 15.67
N LYS A 761 -10.06 -34.57 15.06
CA LYS A 761 -10.30 -33.24 15.63
C LYS A 761 -11.81 -32.92 15.67
N PRO A 762 -12.31 -32.33 16.77
CA PRO A 762 -13.75 -32.14 16.99
C PRO A 762 -14.32 -30.89 16.28
N TYR A 763 -13.83 -30.57 15.07
CA TYR A 763 -14.31 -29.41 14.30
C TYR A 763 -15.65 -29.74 13.64
N ILE A 764 -16.49 -28.73 13.41
CA ILE A 764 -17.84 -28.88 12.85
C ILE A 764 -17.98 -28.11 11.52
N ASN A 765 -19.14 -28.19 10.86
CA ASN A 765 -19.48 -27.51 9.59
C ASN A 765 -18.75 -28.02 8.32
N PHE A 766 -18.07 -29.16 8.40
CA PHE A 766 -17.55 -29.92 7.24
C PHE A 766 -18.67 -30.74 6.55
N SER A 767 -18.45 -31.30 5.36
CA SER A 767 -19.40 -32.19 4.66
C SER A 767 -19.09 -33.67 4.86
N GLY A 768 -19.79 -34.58 4.17
CA GLY A 768 -19.50 -36.01 4.31
C GLY A 768 -19.53 -36.53 5.76
N ASN A 769 -18.57 -37.41 6.07
CA ASN A 769 -18.42 -38.04 7.39
C ASN A 769 -17.17 -37.57 8.14
N GLY A 770 -16.31 -36.77 7.51
CA GLY A 770 -15.09 -36.28 8.12
C GLY A 770 -14.36 -35.24 7.28
N PHE A 771 -13.11 -34.98 7.69
CA PHE A 771 -12.17 -34.15 6.96
C PHE A 771 -10.76 -34.68 7.22
N VAL A 772 -9.78 -34.21 6.43
CA VAL A 772 -8.39 -34.67 6.49
C VAL A 772 -7.46 -33.53 6.89
N ALA A 773 -6.64 -33.77 7.92
CA ALA A 773 -5.58 -32.85 8.30
C ALA A 773 -4.38 -33.01 7.37
N VAL A 774 -3.89 -31.93 6.77
CA VAL A 774 -2.64 -31.89 6.00
C VAL A 774 -1.64 -31.00 6.71
N SER A 775 -0.39 -31.45 6.83
CA SER A 775 0.70 -30.68 7.45
C SER A 775 2.04 -31.01 6.80
N LYS A 776 3.15 -30.54 7.39
CA LYS A 776 4.50 -30.92 6.96
C LYS A 776 4.84 -32.39 7.24
N SER A 777 4.13 -33.04 8.14
CA SER A 777 4.40 -34.40 8.61
C SER A 777 3.21 -35.36 8.44
N GLN A 778 1.99 -34.85 8.35
CA GLN A 778 0.76 -35.62 8.18
C GLN A 778 0.17 -35.40 6.80
N ASN A 779 -0.22 -36.49 6.12
CA ASN A 779 -0.86 -36.47 4.80
C ASN A 779 -0.13 -35.53 3.81
N LYS A 780 1.19 -35.68 3.72
CA LYS A 780 2.05 -34.88 2.84
C LYS A 780 1.71 -35.05 1.36
N GLU A 781 1.11 -36.17 1.02
CA GLU A 781 0.64 -36.51 -0.31
C GLU A 781 -0.78 -37.08 -0.20
N LEU A 782 -1.68 -36.57 -1.05
CA LEU A 782 -3.02 -37.07 -1.25
C LEU A 782 -3.21 -37.39 -2.72
N LEU A 783 -3.75 -38.56 -3.04
CA LEU A 783 -4.06 -38.97 -4.41
C LEU A 783 -5.56 -39.19 -4.57
N LEU A 784 -6.23 -38.22 -5.19
CA LEU A 784 -7.66 -38.26 -5.44
C LEU A 784 -7.95 -38.89 -6.80
N LYS A 785 -8.86 -39.88 -6.82
CA LYS A 785 -9.38 -40.48 -8.05
C LYS A 785 -10.65 -39.76 -8.45
N VAL A 786 -10.62 -39.03 -9.56
CA VAL A 786 -11.75 -38.24 -10.06
C VAL A 786 -12.28 -38.85 -11.34
N MET A 787 -13.58 -39.15 -11.39
CA MET A 787 -14.22 -39.72 -12.57
C MET A 787 -15.12 -38.70 -13.25
N VAL A 788 -14.80 -38.32 -14.49
CA VAL A 788 -15.61 -37.40 -15.29
C VAL A 788 -16.24 -38.12 -16.48
N SER A 789 -17.48 -37.78 -16.81
CA SER A 789 -18.26 -38.42 -17.88
C SER A 789 -17.81 -38.00 -19.29
N GLU A 790 -17.15 -36.85 -19.40
CA GLU A 790 -16.74 -36.23 -20.66
C GLU A 790 -15.35 -35.58 -20.50
N SER A 791 -14.59 -35.53 -21.59
CA SER A 791 -13.35 -34.73 -21.60
C SER A 791 -13.72 -33.25 -21.74
N GLY A 792 -13.00 -32.38 -21.04
CA GLY A 792 -13.25 -30.93 -21.11
C GLY A 792 -12.41 -30.12 -20.14
N ILE A 793 -12.65 -28.82 -20.11
CA ILE A 793 -12.10 -27.92 -19.11
C ILE A 793 -12.97 -27.99 -17.87
N TYR A 794 -12.32 -28.17 -16.72
CA TYR A 794 -12.97 -28.20 -15.42
C TYR A 794 -12.32 -27.17 -14.51
N GLN A 795 -13.14 -26.52 -13.70
CA GLN A 795 -12.69 -25.76 -12.55
C GLN A 795 -12.56 -26.70 -11.36
N VAL A 796 -11.39 -26.66 -10.69
CA VAL A 796 -11.11 -27.47 -9.50
C VAL A 796 -10.66 -26.59 -8.36
N ASP A 797 -11.29 -26.72 -7.20
CA ASP A 797 -10.89 -26.10 -5.94
C ASP A 797 -11.16 -27.03 -4.74
N PHE A 798 -10.66 -26.62 -3.59
CA PHE A 798 -10.76 -27.37 -2.34
C PHE A 798 -11.45 -26.53 -1.28
N ARG A 799 -12.42 -27.12 -0.58
CA ARG A 799 -12.95 -26.55 0.66
C ARG A 799 -12.00 -26.88 1.80
N TYR A 800 -11.60 -25.86 2.55
CA TYR A 800 -10.54 -25.95 3.54
C TYR A 800 -10.84 -25.12 4.79
N SER A 801 -10.12 -25.41 5.87
CA SER A 801 -10.02 -24.60 7.08
C SER A 801 -8.55 -24.42 7.50
N ASN A 802 -8.21 -23.22 7.98
CA ASN A 802 -6.87 -22.90 8.48
C ASN A 802 -7.00 -21.95 9.69
N GLY A 803 -6.99 -22.54 10.88
CA GLY A 803 -7.03 -21.82 12.15
C GLY A 803 -5.66 -21.46 12.73
N SER A 804 -4.57 -21.54 11.96
CA SER A 804 -3.21 -21.41 12.49
C SER A 804 -2.81 -19.99 12.92
N GLY A 805 -3.57 -18.97 12.51
CA GLY A 805 -3.29 -17.57 12.84
C GLY A 805 -4.43 -16.62 12.46
N ALA A 806 -4.23 -15.33 12.71
CA ALA A 806 -5.23 -14.29 12.49
C ALA A 806 -5.53 -14.06 11.00
N TRP A 807 -6.67 -13.43 10.69
CA TRP A 807 -7.09 -13.24 9.30
C TRP A 807 -6.16 -12.33 8.48
N ASN A 808 -5.50 -11.35 9.11
CA ASN A 808 -4.85 -10.22 8.45
C ASN A 808 -3.34 -10.10 8.74
N THR A 809 -2.78 -11.02 9.53
CA THR A 809 -1.38 -10.93 9.96
C THR A 809 -0.79 -12.35 10.12
N ASP A 810 0.36 -12.45 10.78
CA ASP A 810 1.14 -13.68 10.92
C ASP A 810 1.62 -14.22 9.55
N ASN A 811 2.24 -15.41 9.51
CA ASN A 811 2.95 -15.91 8.33
C ASN A 811 2.77 -17.41 8.03
N LYS A 812 1.59 -17.94 8.38
CA LYS A 812 1.26 -19.38 8.38
C LYS A 812 0.23 -19.80 7.31
N CYS A 813 0.24 -19.15 6.15
CA CYS A 813 -0.57 -19.60 5.02
C CYS A 813 -0.19 -21.03 4.63
N ALA A 814 -1.16 -21.95 4.49
CA ALA A 814 -0.87 -23.32 4.09
C ALA A 814 -0.86 -23.45 2.56
N ILE A 815 0.10 -24.20 2.02
CA ILE A 815 0.34 -24.28 0.57
C ILE A 815 0.58 -25.74 0.17
N ARG A 816 -0.07 -26.21 -0.88
CA ARG A 816 0.23 -27.51 -1.49
C ARG A 816 0.35 -27.38 -3.00
N SER A 817 1.24 -28.14 -3.60
CA SER A 817 1.34 -28.28 -5.04
C SER A 817 0.30 -29.27 -5.56
N MET A 818 -0.29 -28.98 -6.70
CA MET A 818 -1.28 -29.83 -7.34
C MET A 818 -0.76 -30.35 -8.68
N TYR A 819 -0.95 -31.65 -8.91
CA TYR A 819 -0.66 -32.32 -10.17
C TYR A 819 -1.91 -33.01 -10.68
N VAL A 820 -2.10 -32.98 -11.99
CA VAL A 820 -3.22 -33.62 -12.68
C VAL A 820 -2.62 -34.56 -13.71
N ASN A 821 -2.87 -35.87 -13.57
CA ASN A 821 -2.28 -36.90 -14.42
C ASN A 821 -0.74 -36.70 -14.57
N ASP A 822 -0.06 -36.52 -13.43
CA ASP A 822 1.39 -36.26 -13.29
C ASP A 822 1.92 -34.93 -13.86
N HIS A 823 1.06 -34.05 -14.37
CA HIS A 823 1.44 -32.71 -14.80
C HIS A 823 1.21 -31.66 -13.71
N TYR A 824 2.24 -30.86 -13.43
CA TYR A 824 2.14 -29.76 -12.48
C TYR A 824 1.09 -28.74 -12.93
N SER A 825 0.11 -28.47 -12.07
CA SER A 825 -1.04 -27.60 -12.38
C SER A 825 -1.06 -26.30 -11.57
N GLY A 826 -0.14 -26.13 -10.61
CA GLY A 826 -0.05 -24.95 -9.76
C GLY A 826 -0.10 -25.29 -8.27
N VAL A 827 -0.46 -24.30 -7.45
CA VAL A 827 -0.60 -24.48 -6.00
C VAL A 827 -2.03 -24.26 -5.53
N ILE A 828 -2.41 -25.01 -4.50
CA ILE A 828 -3.60 -24.78 -3.68
C ILE A 828 -3.13 -23.95 -2.49
N VAL A 829 -3.65 -22.73 -2.39
CA VAL A 829 -3.38 -21.78 -1.32
C VAL A 829 -4.55 -21.82 -0.35
N MET A 830 -4.23 -21.98 0.93
CA MET A 830 -5.16 -22.10 2.04
C MET A 830 -4.83 -21.04 3.10
N PRO A 831 -5.19 -19.77 2.85
CA PRO A 831 -4.91 -18.67 3.77
C PRO A 831 -5.54 -18.88 5.14
N GLN A 832 -4.94 -18.26 6.17
CA GLN A 832 -5.48 -18.23 7.53
C GLN A 832 -6.91 -17.66 7.52
N ARG A 833 -7.80 -18.26 8.32
CA ARG A 833 -9.22 -17.90 8.41
C ARG A 833 -9.62 -17.31 9.78
N GLY A 834 -8.74 -17.38 10.76
CA GLY A 834 -8.96 -16.86 12.11
C GLY A 834 -8.18 -17.67 13.13
N ILE A 835 -7.62 -17.02 14.14
CA ILE A 835 -6.77 -17.69 15.12
C ILE A 835 -7.59 -18.75 15.87
N ASN A 836 -7.19 -20.01 15.83
CA ASN A 836 -7.91 -21.16 16.40
C ASN A 836 -9.35 -21.37 15.89
N GLU A 837 -9.76 -20.73 14.80
CA GLU A 837 -11.11 -20.88 14.22
C GLU A 837 -11.14 -22.00 13.19
N TRP A 838 -10.96 -23.23 13.66
CA TRP A 838 -10.81 -24.40 12.79
C TRP A 838 -12.13 -24.93 12.22
N SER A 839 -13.28 -24.43 12.70
CA SER A 839 -14.61 -24.75 12.12
C SER A 839 -15.07 -23.70 11.08
N ASP A 840 -14.24 -22.71 10.75
CA ASP A 840 -14.46 -21.75 9.65
C ASP A 840 -13.93 -22.32 8.34
N TRP A 841 -14.84 -22.72 7.45
CA TRP A 841 -14.52 -23.34 6.16
C TRP A 841 -14.73 -22.37 4.99
N GLY A 842 -13.74 -22.30 4.09
CA GLY A 842 -13.81 -21.54 2.84
C GLY A 842 -13.25 -22.31 1.66
N TYR A 843 -13.19 -21.68 0.49
CA TYR A 843 -12.60 -22.27 -0.71
C TYR A 843 -11.19 -21.73 -0.95
N SER A 844 -10.29 -22.62 -1.38
CA SER A 844 -8.98 -22.27 -1.93
C SER A 844 -9.11 -21.65 -3.32
N ASN A 845 -7.99 -21.19 -3.90
CA ASN A 845 -7.95 -20.73 -5.28
C ASN A 845 -8.31 -21.86 -6.25
N SER A 846 -9.07 -21.52 -7.28
CA SER A 846 -9.49 -22.48 -8.29
C SER A 846 -8.51 -22.57 -9.46
N HIS A 847 -8.39 -23.75 -10.05
CA HIS A 847 -7.59 -24.01 -11.25
C HIS A 847 -8.49 -24.45 -12.40
N GLN A 848 -8.26 -23.89 -13.59
CA GLN A 848 -8.87 -24.38 -14.82
C GLN A 848 -7.94 -25.41 -15.45
N MET A 849 -8.42 -26.65 -15.60
CA MET A 849 -7.61 -27.77 -16.08
C MET A 849 -8.37 -28.66 -17.04
N GLN A 850 -7.63 -29.27 -17.97
CA GLN A 850 -8.17 -30.27 -18.87
C GLN A 850 -8.27 -31.62 -18.16
N LEU A 851 -9.47 -32.20 -18.08
CA LEU A 851 -9.68 -33.57 -17.62
C LEU A 851 -10.11 -34.47 -18.81
N ASN A 852 -9.73 -35.73 -18.73
CA ASN A 852 -10.06 -36.76 -19.72
C ASN A 852 -11.31 -37.52 -19.28
N LYS A 853 -12.20 -37.87 -20.21
CA LYS A 853 -13.30 -38.80 -19.94
C LYS A 853 -12.77 -40.06 -19.25
N GLY A 854 -13.44 -40.46 -18.16
CA GLY A 854 -13.03 -41.57 -17.32
C GLY A 854 -12.25 -41.10 -16.10
N ILE A 855 -11.26 -41.88 -15.69
CA ILE A 855 -10.51 -41.66 -14.46
C ILE A 855 -9.38 -40.66 -14.70
N ASN A 856 -9.28 -39.67 -13.81
CA ASN A 856 -8.16 -38.75 -13.69
C ASN A 856 -7.61 -38.83 -12.26
N PHE A 857 -6.34 -38.50 -12.12
CA PHE A 857 -5.67 -38.46 -10.82
C PHE A 857 -5.30 -37.01 -10.48
N ILE A 858 -5.82 -36.52 -9.37
CA ILE A 858 -5.45 -35.23 -8.79
C ILE A 858 -4.59 -35.51 -7.57
N LYS A 859 -3.31 -35.15 -7.64
CA LYS A 859 -2.34 -35.35 -6.57
C LYS A 859 -2.05 -34.02 -5.88
N VAL A 860 -2.21 -33.95 -4.56
CA VAL A 860 -1.92 -32.79 -3.72
C VAL A 860 -0.71 -33.10 -2.85
N VAL A 861 0.37 -32.32 -2.97
CA VAL A 861 1.67 -32.64 -2.38
C VAL A 861 2.25 -31.44 -1.64
N PHE A 862 2.89 -31.67 -0.49
CA PHE A 862 3.74 -30.68 0.17
C PHE A 862 5.18 -30.76 -0.37
N GLU A 863 5.49 -29.86 -1.31
CA GLU A 863 6.80 -29.74 -1.97
C GLU A 863 7.73 -28.76 -1.22
N GLU A 864 9.02 -28.76 -1.55
CA GLU A 864 10.00 -27.89 -0.87
C GLU A 864 9.70 -26.39 -1.09
N TRP A 865 9.21 -26.00 -2.27
CA TRP A 865 8.78 -24.63 -2.57
C TRP A 865 7.43 -24.27 -1.93
N ASN A 866 6.76 -25.18 -1.22
CA ASN A 866 5.52 -24.89 -0.49
C ASN A 866 5.75 -24.43 0.95
N ASN A 867 7.01 -24.37 1.41
CA ASN A 867 7.31 -23.84 2.73
C ASN A 867 7.04 -22.33 2.78
N ASN A 868 6.01 -21.94 3.53
CA ASN A 868 5.71 -20.54 3.84
C ASN A 868 6.79 -19.88 4.72
N MET A 869 6.57 -18.61 5.08
CA MET A 869 7.56 -17.81 5.80
C MET A 869 7.66 -18.15 7.29
N ASN A 870 6.64 -18.77 7.89
CA ASN A 870 6.75 -19.34 9.23
C ASN A 870 7.80 -20.46 9.27
N VAL A 871 7.85 -21.27 8.22
CA VAL A 871 8.66 -22.49 8.06
C VAL A 871 8.17 -23.64 8.94
N ASP A 872 7.70 -23.40 10.15
CA ASP A 872 7.36 -24.46 11.10
C ASP A 872 5.90 -24.91 10.94
N GLU A 873 4.98 -23.96 10.80
CA GLU A 873 3.54 -24.20 10.64
C GLU A 873 3.10 -24.13 9.17
N ASN A 874 2.39 -25.16 8.68
CA ASN A 874 1.82 -25.22 7.33
C ASN A 874 0.61 -26.19 7.30
N THR A 875 -0.18 -26.16 8.38
CA THR A 875 -1.32 -27.05 8.59
C THR A 875 -2.60 -26.45 7.99
N ALA A 876 -3.41 -27.31 7.39
CA ALA A 876 -4.78 -27.02 7.01
C ALA A 876 -5.65 -28.27 7.17
N MET A 877 -6.95 -28.06 7.24
CA MET A 877 -7.95 -29.13 7.15
C MET A 877 -8.59 -29.07 5.76
N LEU A 878 -8.73 -30.22 5.12
CA LEU A 878 -9.34 -30.37 3.81
C LEU A 878 -10.64 -31.18 3.93
N ASP A 879 -11.73 -30.63 3.40
CA ASP A 879 -13.08 -31.20 3.45
C ASP A 879 -13.36 -31.99 2.16
N PHE A 880 -13.71 -31.29 1.08
CA PHE A 880 -13.89 -31.89 -0.25
C PHE A 880 -13.13 -31.15 -1.35
N CYS A 881 -12.82 -31.87 -2.41
CA CYS A 881 -12.44 -31.32 -3.71
C CYS A 881 -13.71 -31.11 -4.55
N ARG A 882 -13.90 -29.90 -5.07
CA ARG A 882 -15.01 -29.55 -5.97
C ARG A 882 -14.51 -29.52 -7.40
N VAL A 883 -15.22 -30.20 -8.29
CA VAL A 883 -14.90 -30.29 -9.72
C VAL A 883 -16.14 -29.84 -10.51
N ILE A 884 -16.03 -28.75 -11.26
CA ILE A 884 -17.14 -28.16 -12.03
C ILE A 884 -16.77 -28.16 -13.50
N LYS A 885 -17.60 -28.75 -14.35
CA LYS A 885 -17.42 -28.68 -15.82
C LYS A 885 -17.70 -27.25 -16.30
N MET A 886 -16.77 -26.70 -17.07
CA MET A 886 -16.88 -25.37 -17.69
C MET A 886 -17.47 -25.41 -19.10
#